data_AF-A0A3N9MP30-F1
#
_entry.id   AF-A0A3N9MP30-F1
#
_cell.length_a   1.000
_cell.length_b   1.000
_cell.length_c   1.000
_cell.angle_alpha   90.00
_cell.angle_beta   90.00
_cell.angle_gamma   90.00
#
_symmetry.space_group_name_H-M   'P 1'
#
loop_
_entity.id
_entity.type
_entity.pdbx_description
1 polymer ?
#
loop_
_entity_poly.entity_id
_entity_poly.type
_entity_poly.pdbx_seq_one_letter_code
_entity_poly.pdbx_strand_id
1 'polypeptide(L)'
;MNKKKKIAGEEEMRKRIRQDLENGDSIPSKASSSKDEKAVEKDVTLQMEYIRKFIRNQIEEEIYASHPEFIKCENYLGEIRWLTPLEMENDYEFFPVTESRFSKIISFFRKPVKPDWVNDPIYDDLKAELRKEVEKDTTDRIEKFNQAKAANEERAKHFLESKIFREEQDKFYSSKPGYKKYRNHVGEEKWMTLDEFEHQDEFYEEVIPLKKKIIKWSLIGAIFILLVTGSIYLFDLINHKEMPKGYIVVKLNESRGNLYVDHKLSVGFRPDRAFPISAGTHHISVILPGFISEPRFREVTVGAGDTTTISFRFVHKEVKEGTLVIINAPFDDAGVFINTDFNGYLRDSDSLFLSAGEYTIIVEKEGYLSKPQQHSLKLSENDTIRLNFEMYPKTHVTTKTTINPLTDIGLIEVRSNIPRAEIFLDGHETGFQTDYVLQKIPYGRHIISVSKAGYRIYPEERVVNLNKYQKVARADFTLSSTTRQIKIRTRPVEGTIYINGRRVGFGNFQGSLPLGSHEITFGDVEYYDNPGSRTIEITETGPETYFFDYKSNFRLEFSPDGIKPAHTTAYINTGYIIEDRNFKNSTDTGPDIRIIDPISRNVWWMGYAFEYRNPRGTDAIMLTFSIPDNVDLSDRIYLKMYAYGTDSDYPLVLDGKSSYMITINNTPFRNNAVPAFSLPQAGENRFDEYMINNLLKKGYNRILISAANEASAYFALWKIVIE
;
A
#
# COMPACT_ATOMS: atom_id res chain seq x y z
N MET A 1 35.48 25.39 -32.23
CA MET A 1 36.19 24.18 -32.71
C MET A 1 35.49 22.85 -32.41
N ASN A 2 34.16 22.83 -32.16
CA ASN A 2 33.42 21.61 -31.79
C ASN A 2 32.35 21.16 -32.80
N LYS A 3 32.21 21.83 -33.95
CA LYS A 3 31.31 21.38 -35.05
C LYS A 3 32.03 20.56 -36.14
N LYS A 4 33.37 20.64 -36.21
CA LYS A 4 34.19 19.89 -37.20
C LYS A 4 34.54 18.45 -36.78
N LYS A 5 34.50 18.10 -35.49
CA LYS A 5 34.77 16.72 -35.02
C LYS A 5 33.58 15.76 -35.19
N LYS A 6 32.34 16.27 -35.26
CA LYS A 6 31.13 15.44 -35.40
C LYS A 6 30.87 14.99 -36.85
N ILE A 7 31.34 15.76 -37.83
CA ILE A 7 31.18 15.46 -39.27
C ILE A 7 32.21 14.41 -39.74
N ALA A 8 33.41 14.39 -39.15
CA ALA A 8 34.47 13.44 -39.52
C ALA A 8 34.13 11.97 -39.21
N GLY A 9 33.42 11.71 -38.10
CA GLY A 9 33.01 10.35 -37.74
C GLY A 9 31.86 9.80 -38.58
N GLU A 10 31.01 10.68 -39.15
CA GLU A 10 29.88 10.27 -39.98
C GLU A 10 30.32 9.92 -41.41
N GLU A 11 31.33 10.62 -41.95
CA GLU A 11 31.93 10.27 -43.25
C GLU A 11 32.69 8.94 -43.22
N GLU A 12 33.39 8.63 -42.12
CA GLU A 12 34.10 7.36 -41.95
C GLU A 12 33.14 6.16 -41.92
N MET A 13 31.99 6.34 -41.26
CA MET A 13 30.95 5.32 -41.14
C MET A 13 30.24 5.07 -42.48
N ARG A 14 29.98 6.12 -43.27
CA ARG A 14 29.42 6.00 -44.62
C ARG A 14 30.39 5.35 -45.62
N LYS A 15 31.70 5.51 -45.42
CA LYS A 15 32.74 4.88 -46.25
C LYS A 15 32.80 3.36 -46.03
N ARG A 16 32.68 2.91 -44.77
CA ARG A 16 32.60 1.48 -44.42
C ARG A 16 31.37 0.79 -45.01
N ILE A 17 30.20 1.42 -44.88
CA ILE A 17 28.94 0.84 -45.38
C ILE A 17 28.93 0.75 -46.92
N ARG A 18 29.60 1.67 -47.63
CA ARG A 18 29.79 1.56 -49.09
C ARG A 18 30.73 0.42 -49.49
N GLN A 19 31.78 0.18 -48.72
CA GLN A 19 32.69 -0.96 -48.95
C GLN A 19 32.00 -2.31 -48.74
N ASP A 20 31.08 -2.41 -47.79
CA ASP A 20 30.30 -3.63 -47.54
C ASP A 20 29.21 -3.86 -48.60
N LEU A 21 28.76 -2.79 -49.29
CA LEU A 21 27.80 -2.86 -50.40
C LEU A 21 28.46 -3.08 -51.78
N GLU A 22 29.75 -2.76 -51.94
CA GLU A 22 30.53 -3.01 -53.16
C GLU A 22 31.06 -4.46 -53.25
N ASN A 23 31.13 -5.19 -52.14
CA ASN A 23 31.59 -6.59 -52.08
C ASN A 23 30.44 -7.60 -52.16
N GLY A 24 29.50 -7.37 -53.08
CA GLY A 24 28.46 -8.34 -53.39
C GLY A 24 28.99 -9.53 -54.17
N ASP A 25 29.04 -10.71 -53.56
CA ASP A 25 29.19 -11.98 -54.28
C ASP A 25 27.89 -12.78 -54.29
N SER A 26 27.28 -12.71 -55.47
CA SER A 26 26.37 -13.61 -56.19
C SER A 26 25.81 -14.88 -55.54
N ILE A 27 24.49 -15.02 -55.71
CA ILE A 27 23.74 -16.28 -55.79
C ILE A 27 24.21 -17.08 -57.01
N PRO A 28 24.26 -18.44 -56.91
CA PRO A 28 23.71 -19.24 -58.00
C PRO A 28 22.67 -20.25 -57.49
N SER A 29 21.61 -20.39 -58.29
CA SER A 29 20.60 -21.44 -58.19
C SER A 29 20.95 -22.59 -59.13
N LYS A 30 20.87 -23.84 -58.65
CA LYS A 30 19.97 -24.91 -59.15
C LYS A 30 20.39 -26.32 -58.71
N ALA A 31 19.35 -27.08 -58.35
CA ALA A 31 19.11 -28.51 -58.56
C ALA A 31 19.69 -29.56 -57.58
N SER A 32 18.71 -30.23 -56.92
CA SER A 32 18.52 -31.70 -56.85
C SER A 32 19.33 -32.53 -55.84
N SER A 33 18.58 -33.27 -55.02
CA SER A 33 18.92 -34.42 -54.13
C SER A 33 19.95 -34.15 -53.03
N SER A 34 19.81 -34.62 -51.78
CA SER A 34 19.04 -35.73 -51.22
C SER A 34 18.54 -35.36 -49.82
N LYS A 35 17.42 -35.98 -49.42
CA LYS A 35 16.95 -36.05 -48.03
C LYS A 35 17.95 -36.84 -47.17
N ASP A 36 17.85 -36.60 -45.87
CA ASP A 36 18.42 -37.36 -44.74
C ASP A 36 19.86 -36.98 -44.32
N GLU A 37 19.96 -36.02 -43.37
CA GLU A 37 20.99 -36.02 -42.28
C GLU A 37 20.89 -34.86 -41.26
N LYS A 38 20.09 -33.80 -41.49
CA LYS A 38 20.07 -32.61 -40.60
C LYS A 38 19.24 -32.68 -39.31
N ALA A 39 18.58 -33.79 -39.00
CA ALA A 39 17.76 -33.91 -37.79
C ALA A 39 18.57 -34.33 -36.54
N VAL A 40 19.66 -35.09 -36.72
CA VAL A 40 20.45 -35.65 -35.61
C VAL A 40 21.43 -34.62 -35.01
N GLU A 41 22.03 -33.78 -35.84
CA GLU A 41 23.01 -32.77 -35.40
C GLU A 41 22.38 -31.65 -34.55
N LYS A 42 21.10 -31.34 -34.79
CA LYS A 42 20.31 -30.34 -34.04
C LYS A 42 19.90 -30.84 -32.64
N ASP A 43 19.67 -32.16 -32.50
CA ASP A 43 19.26 -32.78 -31.24
C ASP A 43 20.46 -32.95 -30.29
N VAL A 44 21.64 -33.30 -30.83
CA VAL A 44 22.89 -33.38 -30.07
C VAL A 44 23.37 -32.01 -29.60
N THR A 45 23.15 -30.94 -30.38
CA THR A 45 23.50 -29.56 -29.99
C THR A 45 22.59 -29.01 -28.88
N LEU A 46 21.28 -29.26 -28.94
CA LEU A 46 20.34 -28.90 -27.87
C LEU A 46 20.64 -29.64 -26.56
N GLN A 47 20.97 -30.93 -26.66
CA GLN A 47 21.34 -31.73 -25.49
C GLN A 47 22.66 -31.25 -24.86
N MET A 48 23.65 -30.89 -25.67
CA MET A 48 24.91 -30.33 -25.18
C MET A 48 24.75 -28.93 -24.58
N GLU A 49 23.86 -28.09 -25.12
CA GLU A 49 23.55 -26.78 -24.53
C GLU A 49 22.88 -26.92 -23.16
N TYR A 50 21.97 -27.89 -23.01
CA TYR A 50 21.35 -28.21 -21.74
C TYR A 50 22.37 -28.75 -20.71
N ILE A 51 23.27 -29.64 -21.12
CA ILE A 51 24.34 -30.19 -20.27
C ILE A 51 25.29 -29.06 -19.83
N ARG A 52 25.69 -28.18 -20.75
CA ARG A 52 26.55 -27.03 -20.46
C ARG A 52 25.90 -26.07 -19.47
N LYS A 53 24.61 -25.74 -19.65
CA LYS A 53 23.84 -24.87 -18.75
C LYS A 53 23.71 -25.48 -17.36
N PHE A 54 23.45 -26.78 -17.28
CA PHE A 54 23.35 -27.50 -16.01
C PHE A 54 24.68 -27.50 -15.23
N ILE A 55 25.80 -27.83 -15.90
CA ILE A 55 27.13 -27.84 -15.28
C ILE A 55 27.53 -26.43 -14.84
N ARG A 56 27.29 -25.42 -15.69
CA ARG A 56 27.57 -24.01 -15.38
C ARG A 56 26.83 -23.55 -14.14
N ASN A 57 25.53 -23.80 -14.03
CA ASN A 57 24.73 -23.41 -12.85
C ASN A 57 25.25 -24.04 -11.55
N GLN A 58 25.70 -25.31 -11.59
CA GLN A 58 26.28 -25.97 -10.41
C GLN A 58 27.60 -25.32 -9.98
N ILE A 59 28.45 -24.96 -10.95
CA ILE A 59 29.73 -24.30 -10.70
C ILE A 59 29.51 -22.87 -10.19
N GLU A 60 28.59 -22.12 -10.80
CA GLU A 60 28.25 -20.75 -10.37
C GLU A 60 27.70 -20.74 -8.94
N GLU A 61 26.82 -21.68 -8.58
CA GLU A 61 26.34 -21.83 -7.21
C GLU A 61 27.48 -22.16 -6.23
N GLU A 62 28.44 -23.00 -6.61
CA GLU A 62 29.58 -23.36 -5.76
C GLU A 62 30.54 -22.17 -5.56
N ILE A 63 30.89 -21.47 -6.65
CA ILE A 63 31.93 -20.43 -6.64
C ILE A 63 31.37 -19.10 -6.11
N TYR A 64 30.23 -18.63 -6.60
CA TYR A 64 29.69 -17.34 -6.16
C TYR A 64 29.17 -17.39 -4.72
N ALA A 65 28.60 -18.51 -4.27
CA ALA A 65 28.19 -18.65 -2.87
C ALA A 65 29.37 -18.61 -1.88
N SER A 66 30.59 -18.91 -2.34
CA SER A 66 31.81 -18.84 -1.53
C SER A 66 32.38 -17.43 -1.38
N HIS A 67 31.89 -16.46 -2.16
CA HIS A 67 32.35 -15.07 -2.17
C HIS A 67 31.29 -14.12 -1.56
N PRO A 68 31.61 -13.38 -0.49
CA PRO A 68 30.66 -12.50 0.20
C PRO A 68 30.19 -11.29 -0.65
N GLU A 69 30.88 -10.97 -1.74
CA GLU A 69 30.56 -9.87 -2.66
C GLU A 69 29.35 -10.16 -3.56
N PHE A 70 28.97 -11.43 -3.71
CA PHE A 70 27.84 -11.85 -4.53
C PHE A 70 26.60 -12.15 -3.70
N ILE A 71 25.45 -11.76 -4.25
CA ILE A 71 24.14 -12.00 -3.70
C ILE A 71 23.36 -12.85 -4.71
N LYS A 72 22.72 -13.90 -4.22
CA LYS A 72 21.82 -14.72 -5.01
C LYS A 72 20.52 -13.95 -5.23
N CYS A 73 20.14 -13.77 -6.48
CA CYS A 73 18.97 -13.01 -6.89
C CYS A 73 18.06 -13.84 -7.80
N GLU A 74 16.76 -13.54 -7.78
CA GLU A 74 15.73 -14.20 -8.57
C GLU A 74 14.84 -13.15 -9.25
N ASN A 75 14.39 -13.41 -10.48
CA ASN A 75 13.44 -12.57 -11.20
C ASN A 75 12.00 -13.14 -11.16
N TYR A 76 11.05 -12.41 -11.75
CA TYR A 76 9.63 -12.78 -11.80
C TYR A 76 9.32 -14.07 -12.59
N LEU A 77 10.30 -14.60 -13.35
CA LEU A 77 10.19 -15.85 -14.11
C LEU A 77 10.84 -17.04 -13.37
N GLY A 78 11.35 -16.82 -12.15
CA GLY A 78 12.07 -17.84 -11.38
C GLY A 78 13.49 -18.12 -11.88
N GLU A 79 14.05 -17.23 -12.71
CA GLU A 79 15.45 -17.33 -13.12
C GLU A 79 16.36 -16.85 -11.98
N ILE A 80 17.35 -17.67 -11.63
CA ILE A 80 18.31 -17.39 -10.57
C ILE A 80 19.61 -16.86 -11.18
N ARG A 81 20.13 -15.76 -10.64
CA ARG A 81 21.45 -15.21 -10.97
C ARG A 81 22.20 -14.78 -9.71
N TRP A 82 23.53 -14.84 -9.76
CA TRP A 82 24.40 -14.28 -8.72
C TRP A 82 24.90 -12.92 -9.18
N LEU A 83 24.57 -11.86 -8.43
CA LEU A 83 24.89 -10.46 -8.76
C LEU A 83 25.63 -9.78 -7.62
N THR A 84 26.58 -8.90 -7.96
CA THR A 84 27.15 -7.95 -6.99
C THR A 84 26.16 -6.82 -6.70
N PRO A 85 26.25 -6.13 -5.55
CA PRO A 85 25.39 -4.97 -5.28
C PRO A 85 25.44 -3.87 -6.37
N LEU A 86 26.59 -3.70 -7.02
CA LEU A 86 26.77 -2.75 -8.13
C LEU A 86 26.02 -3.18 -9.40
N GLU A 87 25.95 -4.48 -9.67
CA GLU A 87 25.19 -5.01 -10.82
C GLU A 87 23.69 -4.95 -10.55
N MET A 88 23.26 -5.19 -9.30
CA MET A 88 21.86 -5.04 -8.90
C MET A 88 21.33 -3.61 -9.08
N GLU A 89 22.17 -2.58 -8.91
CA GLU A 89 21.75 -1.19 -9.16
C GLU A 89 21.36 -0.93 -10.62
N ASN A 90 21.85 -1.75 -11.55
CA ASN A 90 21.62 -1.62 -12.99
C ASN A 90 20.64 -2.66 -13.56
N ASP A 91 20.27 -3.68 -12.77
CA ASP A 91 19.43 -4.80 -13.22
C ASP A 91 18.17 -4.91 -12.34
N TYR A 92 17.17 -4.07 -12.64
CA TYR A 92 15.94 -3.88 -11.84
C TYR A 92 14.99 -5.09 -11.83
N GLU A 93 15.28 -6.13 -12.62
CA GLU A 93 14.43 -7.32 -12.76
C GLU A 93 14.77 -8.42 -11.74
N PHE A 94 15.92 -8.34 -11.07
CA PHE A 94 16.44 -9.36 -10.14
C PHE A 94 16.44 -8.85 -8.69
N PHE A 95 15.86 -9.64 -7.78
CA PHE A 95 15.71 -9.29 -6.37
C PHE A 95 16.45 -10.30 -5.48
N PRO A 96 17.03 -9.88 -4.33
CA PRO A 96 17.83 -10.76 -3.48
C PRO A 96 16.97 -11.85 -2.80
N VAL A 97 17.41 -13.09 -2.89
CA VAL A 97 16.73 -14.24 -2.27
C VAL A 97 17.04 -14.23 -0.76
N THR A 98 16.01 -14.05 0.07
CA THR A 98 16.17 -14.07 1.54
C THR A 98 16.22 -15.51 2.06
N GLU A 99 17.40 -16.12 2.07
CA GLU A 99 17.61 -17.43 2.71
C GLU A 99 17.92 -17.28 4.22
N SER A 100 17.22 -18.05 5.06
CA SER A 100 17.51 -18.16 6.50
C SER A 100 18.90 -18.78 6.73
N ARG A 101 19.60 -18.39 7.81
CA ARG A 101 20.92 -19.00 8.18
C ARG A 101 20.85 -20.52 8.32
N PHE A 102 19.66 -21.07 8.61
CA PHE A 102 19.40 -22.51 8.70
C PHE A 102 19.21 -23.20 7.34
N SER A 103 18.70 -22.48 6.31
CA SER A 103 18.54 -23.04 4.95
C SER A 103 19.86 -23.11 4.18
N LYS A 104 20.78 -22.17 4.41
CA LYS A 104 22.16 -22.21 3.87
C LYS A 104 22.95 -23.46 4.30
N ILE A 105 22.69 -23.97 5.49
CA ILE A 105 23.34 -25.19 6.00
C ILE A 105 22.71 -26.43 5.36
N ILE A 106 21.39 -26.44 5.18
CA ILE A 106 20.66 -27.59 4.61
C ILE A 106 20.91 -27.74 3.09
N SER A 107 21.09 -26.64 2.35
CA SER A 107 21.47 -26.70 0.93
C SER A 107 22.90 -27.23 0.73
N PHE A 108 23.82 -26.95 1.67
CA PHE A 108 25.20 -27.48 1.65
C PHE A 108 25.28 -29.00 1.81
N PHE A 109 24.29 -29.64 2.47
CA PHE A 109 24.26 -31.09 2.70
C PHE A 109 23.38 -31.88 1.71
N ARG A 110 22.66 -31.22 0.78
CA ARG A 110 21.97 -31.91 -0.31
C ARG A 110 22.94 -32.18 -1.46
N LYS A 111 23.47 -33.40 -1.53
CA LYS A 111 24.10 -33.86 -2.79
C LYS A 111 23.01 -33.94 -3.86
N PRO A 112 23.11 -33.22 -4.99
CA PRO A 112 22.14 -33.35 -6.06
C PRO A 112 22.13 -34.81 -6.54
N VAL A 113 20.94 -35.33 -6.85
CA VAL A 113 20.80 -36.62 -7.51
C VAL A 113 21.54 -36.52 -8.84
N LYS A 114 22.64 -37.27 -8.99
CA LYS A 114 23.42 -37.30 -10.22
C LYS A 114 22.54 -37.93 -11.31
N PRO A 115 22.28 -37.25 -12.44
CA PRO A 115 21.66 -37.87 -13.59
C PRO A 115 22.53 -39.04 -14.11
N ASP A 116 21.93 -40.04 -14.76
CA ASP A 116 22.61 -41.28 -15.15
C ASP A 116 23.77 -41.10 -16.17
N TRP A 117 23.91 -39.92 -16.78
CA TRP A 117 24.90 -39.59 -17.82
C TRP A 117 26.22 -38.98 -17.30
N VAL A 118 26.50 -39.04 -15.99
CA VAL A 118 27.66 -38.38 -15.34
C VAL A 118 29.00 -39.14 -15.48
N ASN A 119 29.03 -40.32 -16.12
CA ASN A 119 30.25 -41.13 -16.26
C ASN A 119 30.93 -41.03 -17.65
N ASP A 120 30.57 -40.03 -18.46
CA ASP A 120 31.18 -39.80 -19.78
C ASP A 120 32.44 -38.90 -19.64
N PRO A 121 33.61 -39.26 -20.21
CA PRO A 121 34.82 -38.43 -20.18
C PRO A 121 34.61 -36.98 -20.63
N ILE A 122 33.62 -36.73 -21.50
CA ILE A 122 33.25 -35.39 -21.99
C ILE A 122 32.73 -34.49 -20.86
N TYR A 123 32.12 -35.05 -19.81
CA TYR A 123 31.57 -34.31 -18.67
C TYR A 123 32.67 -33.65 -17.82
N ASP A 124 33.76 -34.37 -17.55
CA ASP A 124 34.84 -33.90 -16.69
C ASP A 124 35.67 -32.79 -17.37
N ASP A 125 35.94 -32.92 -18.67
CA ASP A 125 36.62 -31.88 -19.45
C ASP A 125 35.78 -30.59 -19.55
N LEU A 126 34.48 -30.71 -19.86
CA LEU A 126 33.58 -29.56 -19.95
C LEU A 126 33.39 -28.87 -18.59
N LYS A 127 33.33 -29.65 -17.50
CA LYS A 127 33.27 -29.12 -16.14
C LYS A 127 34.54 -28.36 -15.77
N ALA A 128 35.71 -28.87 -16.14
CA ALA A 128 36.99 -28.20 -15.88
C ALA A 128 37.14 -26.89 -16.68
N GLU A 129 36.68 -26.88 -17.93
CA GLU A 129 36.66 -25.67 -18.77
C GLU A 129 35.73 -24.59 -18.20
N LEU A 130 34.47 -24.94 -17.95
CA LEU A 130 33.47 -24.01 -17.39
C LEU A 130 33.89 -23.49 -16.02
N ARG A 131 34.58 -24.30 -15.21
CA ARG A 131 35.07 -23.87 -13.90
C ARG A 131 36.11 -22.75 -14.03
N LYS A 132 37.06 -22.88 -14.96
CA LYS A 132 38.02 -21.81 -15.24
C LYS A 132 37.35 -20.53 -15.76
N GLU A 133 36.32 -20.66 -16.59
CA GLU A 133 35.55 -19.51 -17.09
C GLU A 133 34.85 -18.76 -15.94
N VAL A 134 34.16 -19.49 -15.06
CA VAL A 134 33.44 -18.90 -13.91
C VAL A 134 34.41 -18.34 -12.87
N GLU A 135 35.53 -19.00 -12.58
CA GLU A 135 36.56 -18.47 -11.67
C GLU A 135 37.12 -17.14 -12.17
N LYS A 136 37.38 -17.03 -13.48
CA LYS A 136 37.84 -15.78 -14.10
C LYS A 136 36.77 -14.68 -14.07
N ASP A 137 35.52 -15.01 -14.38
CA ASP A 137 34.40 -14.04 -14.29
C ASP A 137 34.23 -13.51 -12.86
N THR A 138 34.35 -14.41 -11.88
CA THR A 138 34.29 -14.08 -10.45
C THR A 138 35.36 -13.05 -10.09
N THR A 139 36.62 -13.28 -10.48
CA THR A 139 37.71 -12.34 -10.17
C THR A 139 37.51 -10.98 -10.83
N ASP A 140 37.11 -10.95 -12.09
CA ASP A 140 36.92 -9.71 -12.85
C ASP A 140 35.77 -8.86 -12.27
N ARG A 141 34.68 -9.50 -11.85
CA ARG A 141 33.51 -8.83 -11.25
C ARG A 141 33.78 -8.32 -9.85
N ILE A 142 34.50 -9.08 -9.02
CA ILE A 142 34.96 -8.62 -7.70
C ILE A 142 35.91 -7.43 -7.84
N GLU A 143 36.85 -7.47 -8.80
CA GLU A 143 37.78 -6.37 -9.02
C GLU A 143 37.02 -5.08 -9.41
N LYS A 144 36.07 -5.17 -10.35
CA LYS A 144 35.21 -4.04 -10.73
C LYS A 144 34.40 -3.49 -9.56
N PHE A 145 33.80 -4.37 -8.76
CA PHE A 145 33.04 -3.97 -7.57
C PHE A 145 33.91 -3.23 -6.56
N ASN A 146 35.11 -3.75 -6.27
CA ASN A 146 36.05 -3.14 -5.34
C ASN A 146 36.61 -1.81 -5.85
N GLN A 147 36.90 -1.69 -7.15
CA GLN A 147 37.30 -0.42 -7.76
C GLN A 147 36.18 0.64 -7.64
N ALA A 148 34.92 0.27 -7.90
CA ALA A 148 33.78 1.19 -7.76
C ALA A 148 33.54 1.61 -6.32
N LYS A 149 33.67 0.67 -5.36
CA LYS A 149 33.57 0.95 -3.93
C LYS A 149 34.66 1.92 -3.47
N ALA A 150 35.92 1.68 -3.84
CA ALA A 150 37.04 2.56 -3.52
C ALA A 150 36.86 3.97 -4.12
N ALA A 151 36.40 4.07 -5.38
CA ALA A 151 36.11 5.36 -6.01
C ALA A 151 34.97 6.13 -5.30
N ASN A 152 33.94 5.43 -4.80
CA ASN A 152 32.86 6.05 -4.02
C ASN A 152 33.34 6.50 -2.63
N GLU A 153 34.19 5.73 -1.97
CA GLU A 153 34.82 6.13 -0.70
C GLU A 153 35.73 7.35 -0.88
N GLU A 154 36.52 7.40 -1.96
CA GLU A 154 37.33 8.59 -2.31
C GLU A 154 36.46 9.80 -2.62
N ARG A 155 35.35 9.65 -3.37
CA ARG A 155 34.40 10.75 -3.61
C ARG A 155 33.77 11.25 -2.32
N ALA A 156 33.36 10.36 -1.43
CA ALA A 156 32.80 10.72 -0.13
C ALA A 156 33.83 11.45 0.73
N LYS A 157 35.09 10.99 0.72
CA LYS A 157 36.20 11.66 1.40
C LYS A 157 36.49 13.03 0.81
N HIS A 158 36.59 13.16 -0.51
CA HIS A 158 36.78 14.43 -1.22
C HIS A 158 35.63 15.40 -0.96
N PHE A 159 34.38 14.90 -0.90
CA PHE A 159 33.21 15.71 -0.53
C PHE A 159 33.32 16.23 0.91
N LEU A 160 33.71 15.37 1.85
CA LEU A 160 33.90 15.74 3.25
C LEU A 160 35.07 16.73 3.42
N GLU A 161 36.20 16.49 2.76
CA GLU A 161 37.36 17.39 2.73
C GLU A 161 37.00 18.74 2.12
N SER A 162 36.26 18.76 1.00
CA SER A 162 35.77 19.99 0.38
C SER A 162 34.82 20.76 1.30
N LYS A 163 33.97 20.05 2.05
CA LYS A 163 33.05 20.65 3.02
C LYS A 163 33.82 21.26 4.19
N ILE A 164 34.76 20.53 4.78
CA ILE A 164 35.61 21.00 5.89
C ILE A 164 36.47 22.17 5.42
N PHE A 165 37.06 22.08 4.23
CA PHE A 165 37.84 23.16 3.63
C PHE A 165 37.00 24.42 3.45
N ARG A 166 35.77 24.32 2.93
CA ARG A 166 34.84 25.46 2.81
C ARG A 166 34.47 26.06 4.16
N GLU A 167 34.22 25.24 5.18
CA GLU A 167 33.90 25.71 6.53
C GLU A 167 35.09 26.43 7.19
N GLU A 168 36.31 25.92 7.04
CA GLU A 168 37.53 26.58 7.54
C GLU A 168 37.88 27.83 6.74
N GLN A 169 37.68 27.80 5.42
CA GLN A 169 37.82 28.97 4.55
C GLN A 169 36.82 30.08 4.96
N ASP A 170 35.57 29.73 5.21
CA ASP A 170 34.54 30.66 5.71
C ASP A 170 34.91 31.23 7.09
N LYS A 171 35.41 30.42 8.02
CA LYS A 171 35.92 30.91 9.32
C LYS A 171 37.11 31.86 9.15
N PHE A 172 38.06 31.52 8.30
CA PHE A 172 39.26 32.33 8.07
C PHE A 172 38.92 33.69 7.46
N TYR A 173 38.19 33.72 6.34
CA TYR A 173 37.87 34.99 5.65
C TYR A 173 36.80 35.81 6.37
N SER A 174 35.84 35.18 7.08
CA SER A 174 34.89 35.94 7.91
C SER A 174 35.54 36.66 9.09
N SER A 175 36.72 36.20 9.53
CA SER A 175 37.52 36.85 10.59
C SER A 175 38.41 38.00 10.07
N LYS A 176 38.61 38.11 8.76
CA LYS A 176 39.47 39.12 8.13
C LYS A 176 38.64 40.37 7.75
N PRO A 177 39.03 41.58 8.20
CA PRO A 177 38.34 42.81 7.82
C PRO A 177 38.42 43.06 6.31
N GLY A 178 37.29 43.41 5.68
CA GLY A 178 37.22 43.82 4.27
C GLY A 178 36.85 42.72 3.26
N TYR A 179 36.88 41.45 3.66
CA TYR A 179 36.42 40.33 2.81
C TYR A 179 34.91 40.07 3.01
N LYS A 180 34.22 39.83 1.89
CA LYS A 180 32.80 39.47 1.85
C LYS A 180 32.60 38.27 0.94
N LYS A 181 31.56 37.47 1.22
CA LYS A 181 31.23 36.27 0.45
C LYS A 181 30.22 36.61 -0.64
N TYR A 182 30.51 36.26 -1.88
CA TYR A 182 29.64 36.50 -3.02
C TYR A 182 29.36 35.19 -3.77
N ARG A 183 28.22 35.07 -4.44
CA ARG A 183 27.79 33.88 -5.18
C ARG A 183 27.40 34.24 -6.61
N ASN A 184 27.90 33.53 -7.62
CA ASN A 184 27.51 33.75 -9.01
C ASN A 184 26.23 32.97 -9.39
N HIS A 185 25.75 33.20 -10.61
CA HIS A 185 24.55 32.58 -11.17
C HIS A 185 24.63 31.05 -11.35
N VAL A 186 25.83 30.46 -11.36
CA VAL A 186 26.05 29.00 -11.37
C VAL A 186 26.21 28.40 -9.97
N GLY A 187 26.06 29.23 -8.92
CA GLY A 187 26.04 28.78 -7.53
C GLY A 187 27.41 28.65 -6.87
N GLU A 188 28.48 29.12 -7.53
CA GLU A 188 29.83 29.13 -6.98
C GLU A 188 30.00 30.32 -6.03
N GLU A 189 30.52 30.06 -4.83
CA GLU A 189 30.72 31.07 -3.80
C GLU A 189 32.20 31.42 -3.65
N LYS A 190 32.50 32.70 -3.57
CA LYS A 190 33.87 33.21 -3.47
C LYS A 190 33.97 34.33 -2.46
N TRP A 191 35.01 34.29 -1.63
CA TRP A 191 35.38 35.41 -0.75
C TRP A 191 36.23 36.39 -1.55
N MET A 192 35.81 37.64 -1.60
CA MET A 192 36.51 38.71 -2.32
C MET A 192 36.44 39.99 -1.52
N THR A 193 37.43 40.85 -1.71
CA THR A 193 37.36 42.23 -1.26
C THR A 193 36.45 43.05 -2.18
N LEU A 194 36.02 44.22 -1.72
CA LEU A 194 35.15 45.10 -2.52
C LEU A 194 35.82 45.52 -3.85
N ASP A 195 37.11 45.82 -3.81
CA ASP A 195 37.89 46.22 -5.00
C ASP A 195 38.02 45.06 -6.00
N GLU A 196 38.27 43.84 -5.52
CA GLU A 196 38.30 42.65 -6.37
C GLU A 196 36.94 42.31 -6.99
N PHE A 197 35.85 42.57 -6.28
CA PHE A 197 34.49 42.38 -6.78
C PHE A 197 34.13 43.38 -7.89
N GLU A 198 34.51 44.66 -7.73
CA GLU A 198 34.23 45.72 -8.70
C GLU A 198 34.95 45.53 -10.05
N HIS A 199 36.02 44.72 -10.07
CA HIS A 199 36.80 44.42 -11.27
C HIS A 199 36.54 43.01 -11.85
N GLN A 200 35.47 42.32 -11.40
CA GLN A 200 35.06 41.03 -11.96
C GLN A 200 34.05 41.20 -13.10
N ASP A 201 34.29 40.52 -14.23
CA ASP A 201 33.36 40.50 -15.38
C ASP A 201 32.12 39.60 -15.15
N GLU A 202 32.17 38.69 -14.16
CA GLU A 202 31.10 37.76 -13.84
C GLU A 202 30.12 38.31 -12.78
N PHE A 203 28.82 38.10 -12.98
CA PHE A 203 27.78 38.59 -12.06
C PHE A 203 27.73 37.75 -10.78
N TYR A 204 28.12 38.36 -9.66
CA TYR A 204 28.12 37.80 -8.31
C TYR A 204 27.18 38.61 -7.38
N GLU A 205 26.36 37.95 -6.58
CA GLU A 205 25.50 38.57 -5.57
C GLU A 205 26.08 38.37 -4.15
N GLU A 206 26.00 39.39 -3.28
CA GLU A 206 26.53 39.29 -1.90
C GLU A 206 25.70 38.30 -1.06
N VAL A 207 26.36 37.26 -0.54
CA VAL A 207 25.72 36.26 0.33
C VAL A 207 25.71 36.80 1.77
N ILE A 208 24.53 37.22 2.23
CA ILE A 208 24.33 37.73 3.60
C ILE A 208 24.35 36.54 4.59
N PRO A 209 25.31 36.43 5.53
CA PRO A 209 25.39 35.29 6.45
C PRO A 209 24.18 35.26 7.40
N LEU A 210 23.61 34.07 7.64
CA LEU A 210 22.42 33.86 8.49
C LEU A 210 22.57 34.47 9.92
N LYS A 211 23.80 34.52 10.47
CA LYS A 211 24.09 35.15 11.77
C LYS A 211 23.96 36.69 11.77
N LYS A 212 24.06 37.37 10.62
CA LYS A 212 23.86 38.83 10.51
C LYS A 212 22.40 39.24 10.28
N LYS A 213 21.48 38.30 10.06
CA LYS A 213 20.03 38.55 10.09
C LYS A 213 19.53 38.83 11.51
N ILE A 214 20.24 38.38 12.55
CA ILE A 214 19.87 38.53 13.96
C ILE A 214 20.48 39.80 14.59
N ILE A 215 21.67 40.21 14.15
CA ILE A 215 22.39 41.33 14.79
C ILE A 215 21.90 42.72 14.31
N LYS A 216 21.28 42.82 13.13
CA LYS A 216 20.59 44.07 12.72
C LYS A 216 19.29 44.33 13.49
N TRP A 217 18.68 43.30 14.09
CA TRP A 217 17.46 43.43 14.91
C TRP A 217 17.75 43.78 16.38
N SER A 218 18.97 43.55 16.90
CA SER A 218 19.28 43.86 18.30
C SER A 218 19.60 45.35 18.56
N LEU A 219 20.14 46.07 17.57
CA LEU A 219 20.42 47.51 17.72
C LEU A 219 19.15 48.37 17.62
N ILE A 220 18.17 47.96 16.80
CA ILE A 220 16.83 48.56 16.78
C ILE A 220 16.10 48.24 18.09
N GLY A 221 16.28 47.02 18.64
CA GLY A 221 15.70 46.61 19.91
C GLY A 221 16.18 47.43 21.13
N ALA A 222 17.46 47.80 21.21
CA ALA A 222 17.96 48.60 22.32
C ALA A 222 17.47 50.06 22.30
N ILE A 223 17.37 50.67 21.12
CA ILE A 223 16.79 52.00 20.93
C ILE A 223 15.27 51.96 21.16
N PHE A 224 14.61 50.87 20.77
CA PHE A 224 13.19 50.63 21.03
C PHE A 224 12.92 50.41 22.53
N ILE A 225 13.79 49.74 23.28
CA ILE A 225 13.61 49.55 24.73
C ILE A 225 13.83 50.85 25.52
N LEU A 226 14.77 51.71 25.11
CA LEU A 226 14.94 53.04 25.70
C LEU A 226 13.80 53.99 25.34
N LEU A 227 13.27 53.91 24.12
CA LEU A 227 12.06 54.64 23.72
C LEU A 227 10.80 54.08 24.40
N VAL A 228 10.69 52.75 24.60
CA VAL A 228 9.55 52.10 25.24
C VAL A 228 9.56 52.33 26.75
N THR A 229 10.71 52.36 27.41
CA THR A 229 10.78 52.71 28.85
C THR A 229 10.50 54.19 29.10
N GLY A 230 10.99 55.09 28.23
CA GLY A 230 10.63 56.51 28.26
C GLY A 230 9.16 56.77 27.88
N SER A 231 8.62 55.99 26.94
CA SER A 231 7.22 56.10 26.49
C SER A 231 6.27 55.44 27.47
N ILE A 232 6.62 54.38 28.19
CA ILE A 232 5.76 53.78 29.25
C ILE A 232 5.60 54.76 30.41
N TYR A 233 6.63 55.56 30.73
CA TYR A 233 6.52 56.64 31.72
C TYR A 233 5.68 57.83 31.23
N LEU A 234 5.59 58.04 29.90
CA LEU A 234 4.78 59.09 29.28
C LEU A 234 3.36 58.63 28.88
N PHE A 235 3.15 57.32 28.72
CA PHE A 235 1.92 56.68 28.24
C PHE A 235 0.95 56.34 29.38
N ASP A 236 1.44 56.26 30.62
CA ASP A 236 0.58 56.36 31.81
C ASP A 236 0.01 57.79 31.97
N LEU A 237 0.54 58.76 31.20
CA LEU A 237 0.12 60.17 31.24
C LEU A 237 -0.80 60.61 30.08
N ILE A 238 -0.95 59.84 28.98
CA ILE A 238 -1.71 60.28 27.80
C ILE A 238 -2.54 59.13 27.17
N ASN A 239 -3.82 59.15 27.50
CA ASN A 239 -4.97 58.36 27.03
C ASN A 239 -5.06 57.91 25.54
N HIS A 240 -5.65 56.72 25.39
CA HIS A 240 -6.53 56.20 24.32
C HIS A 240 -6.12 56.28 22.83
N LYS A 241 -5.89 55.11 22.20
CA LYS A 241 -6.13 54.90 20.76
C LYS A 241 -6.85 53.56 20.51
N GLU A 242 -7.99 53.62 19.83
CA GLU A 242 -8.81 52.46 19.44
C GLU A 242 -8.12 51.59 18.39
N MET A 243 -8.23 50.26 18.51
CA MET A 243 -7.78 49.30 17.50
C MET A 243 -8.64 49.38 16.22
N PRO A 244 -8.10 49.06 15.03
CA PRO A 244 -8.88 49.04 13.79
C PRO A 244 -10.02 48.00 13.88
N LYS A 245 -11.26 48.45 13.70
CA LYS A 245 -12.49 47.65 13.80
C LYS A 245 -12.91 47.11 12.42
N GLY A 246 -13.39 45.87 12.37
CA GLY A 246 -14.20 45.31 11.28
C GLY A 246 -15.67 45.21 11.72
N TYR A 247 -16.57 44.77 10.83
CA TYR A 247 -18.01 44.68 11.10
C TYR A 247 -18.58 43.32 10.68
N ILE A 248 -19.55 42.83 11.44
CA ILE A 248 -20.38 41.67 11.06
C ILE A 248 -21.86 42.03 11.03
N VAL A 249 -22.60 41.48 10.06
CA VAL A 249 -24.06 41.57 10.01
C VAL A 249 -24.59 40.16 10.19
N VAL A 250 -25.30 39.92 11.30
CA VAL A 250 -25.87 38.60 11.61
C VAL A 250 -27.35 38.60 11.30
N LYS A 251 -27.74 37.81 10.29
CA LYS A 251 -29.13 37.59 9.87
C LYS A 251 -29.72 36.42 10.64
N LEU A 252 -30.86 36.66 11.29
CA LEU A 252 -31.58 35.66 12.07
C LEU A 252 -33.03 35.56 11.57
N ASN A 253 -33.60 34.36 11.59
CA ASN A 253 -35.05 34.18 11.37
C ASN A 253 -35.88 34.61 12.59
N GLU A 254 -35.28 34.72 13.78
CA GLU A 254 -35.90 35.31 14.98
C GLU A 254 -35.02 36.40 15.59
N SER A 255 -35.65 37.50 16.03
CA SER A 255 -34.92 38.69 16.46
C SER A 255 -34.40 38.66 17.92
N ARG A 256 -34.56 37.54 18.64
CA ARG A 256 -34.37 37.46 20.10
C ARG A 256 -33.09 36.73 20.56
N GLY A 257 -32.21 36.33 19.63
CA GLY A 257 -30.98 35.59 19.97
C GLY A 257 -29.84 36.46 20.50
N ASN A 258 -29.05 35.90 21.42
CA ASN A 258 -27.82 36.50 21.92
C ASN A 258 -26.64 36.15 21.00
N LEU A 259 -25.82 37.14 20.65
CA LEU A 259 -24.61 36.96 19.85
C LEU A 259 -23.40 36.73 20.75
N TYR A 260 -22.61 35.73 20.40
CA TYR A 260 -21.34 35.40 21.01
C TYR A 260 -20.22 35.48 19.96
N VAL A 261 -19.18 36.25 20.26
CA VAL A 261 -17.97 36.38 19.45
C VAL A 261 -16.82 35.85 20.30
N ASP A 262 -16.16 34.79 19.85
CA ASP A 262 -15.11 34.08 20.58
C ASP A 262 -15.55 33.72 22.02
N HIS A 263 -16.76 33.17 22.13
CA HIS A 263 -17.41 32.80 23.39
C HIS A 263 -17.68 33.97 24.36
N LYS A 264 -17.55 35.23 23.93
CA LYS A 264 -17.89 36.43 24.72
C LYS A 264 -19.20 37.05 24.27
N LEU A 265 -20.07 37.36 25.22
CA LEU A 265 -21.37 38.00 24.95
C LEU A 265 -21.16 39.37 24.31
N SER A 266 -21.73 39.54 23.12
CA SER A 266 -21.70 40.80 22.36
C SER A 266 -22.84 41.72 22.78
N VAL A 267 -22.63 42.43 23.89
CA VAL A 267 -23.62 43.35 24.47
C VAL A 267 -24.01 44.42 23.46
N GLY A 268 -25.32 44.64 23.30
CA GLY A 268 -25.86 45.65 22.38
C GLY A 268 -26.02 45.16 20.93
N PHE A 269 -25.77 43.89 20.64
CA PHE A 269 -26.07 43.28 19.34
C PHE A 269 -27.55 43.46 18.97
N ARG A 270 -27.80 43.75 17.68
CA ARG A 270 -29.13 43.76 17.07
C ARG A 270 -29.07 43.02 15.74
N PRO A 271 -29.96 42.05 15.49
CA PRO A 271 -30.03 41.35 14.21
C PRO A 271 -30.15 42.31 13.04
N ASP A 272 -29.58 41.93 11.89
CA ASP A 272 -29.59 42.68 10.63
C ASP A 272 -28.93 44.08 10.70
N ARG A 273 -28.15 44.36 11.75
CA ARG A 273 -27.32 45.56 11.86
C ARG A 273 -25.84 45.19 11.95
N ALA A 274 -24.99 46.08 11.43
CA ALA A 274 -23.54 45.94 11.56
C ALA A 274 -23.12 46.04 13.03
N PHE A 275 -22.46 45.01 13.52
CA PHE A 275 -21.89 44.93 14.86
C PHE A 275 -20.35 45.01 14.74
N PRO A 276 -19.70 45.95 15.45
CA PRO A 276 -18.26 46.12 15.35
C PRO A 276 -17.52 44.98 16.09
N ILE A 277 -16.53 44.39 15.43
CA ILE A 277 -15.61 43.42 16.03
C ILE A 277 -14.17 43.79 15.68
N SER A 278 -13.17 43.20 16.35
CA SER A 278 -11.77 43.38 15.97
C SER A 278 -11.50 42.81 14.57
N ALA A 279 -10.50 43.34 13.86
CA ALA A 279 -10.03 42.69 12.64
C ALA A 279 -9.32 41.37 13.00
N GLY A 280 -9.67 40.27 12.33
CA GLY A 280 -9.16 38.92 12.64
C GLY A 280 -10.15 37.80 12.30
N THR A 281 -9.76 36.56 12.60
CA THR A 281 -10.63 35.39 12.53
C THR A 281 -11.37 35.22 13.85
N HIS A 282 -12.69 35.11 13.77
CA HIS A 282 -13.59 35.06 14.93
C HIS A 282 -14.55 33.88 14.84
N HIS A 283 -14.79 33.23 15.97
CA HIS A 283 -15.80 32.18 16.14
C HIS A 283 -17.13 32.81 16.56
N ILE A 284 -18.10 32.81 15.66
CA ILE A 284 -19.40 33.43 15.86
C ILE A 284 -20.47 32.38 16.15
N SER A 285 -21.19 32.54 17.26
CA SER A 285 -22.37 31.72 17.56
C SER A 285 -23.52 32.59 18.02
N VAL A 286 -24.74 32.11 17.80
CA VAL A 286 -25.96 32.73 18.32
C VAL A 286 -26.76 31.71 19.10
N ILE A 287 -27.26 32.14 20.25
CA ILE A 287 -27.96 31.26 21.19
C ILE A 287 -29.29 31.91 21.55
N LEU A 288 -30.36 31.14 21.43
CA LEU A 288 -31.70 31.50 21.84
C LEU A 288 -32.25 30.33 22.69
N PRO A 289 -32.55 30.55 23.98
CA PRO A 289 -33.09 29.49 24.83
C PRO A 289 -34.32 28.83 24.21
N GLY A 290 -34.34 27.49 24.18
CA GLY A 290 -35.42 26.69 23.57
C GLY A 290 -35.28 26.44 22.06
N PHE A 291 -34.21 26.92 21.43
CA PHE A 291 -33.94 26.74 20.01
C PHE A 291 -32.52 26.22 19.77
N ILE A 292 -32.34 25.50 18.67
CA ILE A 292 -31.04 25.11 18.12
C ILE A 292 -30.70 26.08 16.99
N SER A 293 -29.49 26.64 16.99
CA SER A 293 -28.98 27.43 15.87
C SER A 293 -28.35 26.55 14.80
N GLU A 294 -28.71 26.80 13.55
CA GLU A 294 -28.17 26.11 12.37
C GLU A 294 -27.54 27.14 11.42
N PRO A 295 -26.22 27.04 11.12
CA PRO A 295 -25.24 26.15 11.77
C PRO A 295 -25.01 26.53 13.25
N ARG A 296 -24.46 25.63 14.08
CA ARG A 296 -24.22 25.90 15.52
C ARG A 296 -23.26 27.07 15.75
N PHE A 297 -22.26 27.21 14.89
CA PHE A 297 -21.32 28.32 14.86
C PHE A 297 -20.82 28.58 13.43
N ARG A 298 -20.12 29.70 13.24
CA ARG A 298 -19.35 30.01 12.04
C ARG A 298 -18.03 30.65 12.39
N GLU A 299 -16.95 30.18 11.81
CA GLU A 299 -15.68 30.91 11.81
C GLU A 299 -15.69 31.94 10.67
N VAL A 300 -15.31 33.17 10.98
CA VAL A 300 -15.35 34.29 10.04
C VAL A 300 -14.09 35.13 10.17
N THR A 301 -13.39 35.36 9.07
CA THR A 301 -12.28 36.32 9.00
C THR A 301 -12.80 37.68 8.55
N VAL A 302 -12.53 38.73 9.32
CA VAL A 302 -12.97 40.11 9.04
C VAL A 302 -11.76 41.05 8.98
N GLY A 303 -11.59 41.74 7.86
CA GLY A 303 -10.55 42.76 7.68
C GLY A 303 -10.90 44.09 8.35
N ALA A 304 -9.91 44.98 8.52
CA ALA A 304 -10.14 46.32 9.06
C ALA A 304 -11.03 47.15 8.10
N GLY A 305 -12.18 47.60 8.59
CA GLY A 305 -13.19 48.33 7.79
C GLY A 305 -14.13 47.44 6.95
N ASP A 306 -13.87 46.13 6.86
CA ASP A 306 -14.71 45.20 6.10
C ASP A 306 -16.00 44.86 6.86
N THR A 307 -17.07 44.57 6.11
CA THR A 307 -18.34 44.09 6.65
C THR A 307 -18.67 42.69 6.14
N THR A 308 -18.75 41.70 7.02
CA THR A 308 -19.08 40.32 6.65
C THR A 308 -20.49 39.95 7.09
N THR A 309 -21.31 39.44 6.18
CA THR A 309 -22.68 38.99 6.49
C THR A 309 -22.71 37.49 6.74
N ILE A 310 -23.32 37.07 7.85
CA ILE A 310 -23.53 35.68 8.22
C ILE A 310 -24.98 35.44 8.61
N SER A 311 -25.45 34.22 8.43
CA SER A 311 -26.84 33.86 8.69
C SER A 311 -26.94 32.63 9.59
N PHE A 312 -27.83 32.69 10.56
CA PHE A 312 -28.23 31.57 11.40
C PHE A 312 -29.74 31.39 11.35
N ARG A 313 -30.18 30.14 11.45
CA ARG A 313 -31.59 29.78 11.58
C ARG A 313 -31.81 29.12 12.93
N PHE A 314 -32.77 29.62 13.70
CA PHE A 314 -33.28 28.97 14.89
C PHE A 314 -34.35 27.96 14.52
N VAL A 315 -34.18 26.73 15.01
CA VAL A 315 -35.13 25.63 14.90
C VAL A 315 -35.57 25.28 16.32
N HIS A 316 -36.87 25.09 16.56
CA HIS A 316 -37.37 24.71 17.88
C HIS A 316 -36.71 23.41 18.33
N LYS A 317 -36.27 23.38 19.59
CA LYS A 317 -35.72 22.19 20.22
C LYS A 317 -36.90 21.25 20.56
N GLU A 318 -37.37 20.46 19.58
CA GLU A 318 -38.35 19.39 19.84
C GLU A 318 -37.68 18.29 20.66
N VAL A 319 -37.93 18.27 21.97
CA VAL A 319 -37.58 17.10 22.79
C VAL A 319 -38.87 16.58 23.42
N LYS A 320 -39.39 15.51 22.85
CA LYS A 320 -40.61 14.86 23.36
C LYS A 320 -40.29 13.93 24.53
N GLU A 321 -39.09 13.35 24.57
CA GLU A 321 -38.61 12.45 25.63
C GLU A 321 -37.09 12.65 25.83
N GLY A 322 -36.64 12.86 27.06
CA GLY A 322 -35.24 13.19 27.35
C GLY A 322 -34.96 13.28 28.86
N THR A 323 -33.68 13.25 29.21
CA THR A 323 -33.18 13.40 30.58
C THR A 323 -32.98 14.87 30.88
N LEU A 324 -33.47 15.32 32.04
CA LEU A 324 -33.20 16.67 32.55
C LEU A 324 -31.87 16.68 33.29
N VAL A 325 -30.87 17.39 32.78
CA VAL A 325 -29.56 17.57 33.41
C VAL A 325 -29.46 18.97 34.00
N ILE A 326 -29.45 19.07 35.32
CA ILE A 326 -29.32 20.34 36.06
C ILE A 326 -27.84 20.56 36.40
N ILE A 327 -27.30 21.72 36.04
CA ILE A 327 -25.90 22.07 36.28
C ILE A 327 -25.80 23.14 37.37
N ASN A 328 -25.11 22.80 38.45
CA ASN A 328 -24.80 23.73 39.53
C ASN A 328 -23.32 24.11 39.47
N ALA A 329 -23.01 25.39 39.36
CA ALA A 329 -21.66 25.93 39.50
C ALA A 329 -21.70 27.29 40.23
N PRO A 330 -20.59 27.73 40.86
CA PRO A 330 -20.58 28.94 41.68
C PRO A 330 -20.70 30.27 40.92
N PHE A 331 -20.56 30.26 39.59
CA PHE A 331 -20.60 31.47 38.76
C PHE A 331 -21.66 31.34 37.67
N ASP A 332 -22.62 32.26 37.63
CA ASP A 332 -23.68 32.31 36.62
C ASP A 332 -23.18 32.67 35.21
N ASP A 333 -21.96 33.19 35.12
CA ASP A 333 -21.29 33.59 33.89
C ASP A 333 -20.30 32.53 33.40
N ALA A 334 -20.32 31.34 33.99
CA ALA A 334 -19.55 30.21 33.51
C ALA A 334 -20.18 29.61 32.25
N GLY A 335 -19.34 29.36 31.24
CA GLY A 335 -19.73 28.79 29.95
C GLY A 335 -19.95 27.30 30.03
N VAL A 336 -21.05 26.82 29.45
CA VAL A 336 -21.42 25.40 29.42
C VAL A 336 -21.11 24.84 28.04
N PHE A 337 -20.38 23.72 28.00
CA PHE A 337 -20.04 23.01 26.77
C PHE A 337 -20.56 21.58 26.82
N ILE A 338 -21.12 21.11 25.69
CA ILE A 338 -21.65 19.75 25.53
C ILE A 338 -20.96 19.11 24.34
N ASN A 339 -20.25 18.00 24.55
CA ASN A 339 -19.47 17.32 23.50
C ASN A 339 -18.58 18.30 22.71
N THR A 340 -17.95 19.25 23.43
CA THR A 340 -17.13 20.37 22.92
C THR A 340 -17.87 21.60 22.35
N ASP A 341 -19.19 21.53 22.16
CA ASP A 341 -19.97 22.66 21.63
C ASP A 341 -20.37 23.64 22.75
N PHE A 342 -20.11 24.93 22.56
CA PHE A 342 -20.55 25.99 23.48
C PHE A 342 -22.07 26.17 23.42
N ASN A 343 -22.75 26.02 24.56
CA ASN A 343 -24.20 26.05 24.70
C ASN A 343 -24.70 27.27 25.52
N GLY A 344 -23.84 28.25 25.78
CA GLY A 344 -24.19 29.49 26.50
C GLY A 344 -23.65 29.52 27.93
N TYR A 345 -24.06 30.53 28.69
CA TYR A 345 -23.69 30.67 30.10
C TYR A 345 -24.78 30.13 31.02
N LEU A 346 -24.41 29.74 32.26
CA LEU A 346 -25.38 29.22 33.25
C LEU A 346 -26.54 30.18 33.56
N ARG A 347 -26.33 31.50 33.46
CA ARG A 347 -27.40 32.51 33.60
C ARG A 347 -28.50 32.41 32.55
N ASP A 348 -28.19 31.84 31.38
CA ASP A 348 -29.13 31.71 30.26
C ASP A 348 -29.98 30.44 30.41
N SER A 349 -29.40 29.38 30.99
CA SER A 349 -30.07 28.13 31.32
C SER A 349 -29.19 27.26 32.24
N ASP A 350 -29.69 26.93 33.42
CA ASP A 350 -29.05 26.05 34.42
C ASP A 350 -29.44 24.56 34.23
N SER A 351 -30.29 24.28 33.25
CA SER A 351 -30.90 22.97 33.04
C SER A 351 -30.96 22.62 31.56
N LEU A 352 -30.40 21.47 31.21
CA LEU A 352 -30.30 20.95 29.85
C LEU A 352 -31.25 19.78 29.70
N PHE A 353 -32.10 19.82 28.68
CA PHE A 353 -32.87 18.65 28.27
C PHE A 353 -32.13 17.94 27.14
N LEU A 354 -31.66 16.71 27.38
CA LEU A 354 -30.83 15.91 26.49
C LEU A 354 -31.51 14.56 26.19
N SER A 355 -31.52 14.13 24.93
CA SER A 355 -32.04 12.81 24.55
C SER A 355 -31.12 11.70 25.06
N ALA A 356 -31.59 10.44 25.10
CA ALA A 356 -30.76 9.30 25.44
C ALA A 356 -29.48 9.24 24.57
N GLY A 357 -28.33 8.93 25.19
CA GLY A 357 -27.04 8.99 24.52
C GLY A 357 -25.87 9.27 25.48
N GLU A 358 -24.67 9.36 24.93
CA GLU A 358 -23.45 9.67 25.69
C GLU A 358 -23.06 11.14 25.49
N TYR A 359 -22.83 11.85 26.60
CA TYR A 359 -22.53 13.28 26.61
C TYR A 359 -21.35 13.57 27.53
N THR A 360 -20.52 14.52 27.13
CA THR A 360 -19.52 15.14 28.00
C THR A 360 -19.91 16.58 28.25
N ILE A 361 -20.08 16.94 29.52
CA ILE A 361 -20.45 18.29 29.96
C ILE A 361 -19.25 18.94 30.65
N ILE A 362 -18.85 20.11 30.16
CA ILE A 362 -17.75 20.92 30.70
C ILE A 362 -18.33 22.28 31.10
N VAL A 363 -17.87 22.80 32.23
CA VAL A 363 -18.20 24.17 32.64
C VAL A 363 -16.89 24.93 32.81
N GLU A 364 -16.74 26.03 32.07
CA GLU A 364 -15.52 26.84 32.03
C GLU A 364 -15.77 28.27 32.49
N LYS A 365 -14.80 28.85 33.20
CA LYS A 365 -14.82 30.26 33.62
C LYS A 365 -13.41 30.84 33.48
N GLU A 366 -13.28 31.93 32.73
CA GLU A 366 -12.00 32.62 32.54
C GLU A 366 -11.38 32.99 33.89
N GLY A 367 -10.11 32.64 34.09
CA GLY A 367 -9.42 32.84 35.36
C GLY A 367 -9.77 31.83 36.46
N TYR A 368 -10.53 30.77 36.20
CA TYR A 368 -10.88 29.74 37.18
C TYR A 368 -10.68 28.32 36.61
N LEU A 369 -10.44 27.34 37.48
CA LEU A 369 -10.37 25.91 37.19
C LEU A 369 -11.59 25.20 37.78
N SER A 370 -12.27 24.38 36.99
CA SER A 370 -13.44 23.60 37.41
C SER A 370 -13.06 22.23 37.97
N LYS A 371 -13.82 21.76 38.98
CA LYS A 371 -13.72 20.43 39.58
C LYS A 371 -15.12 19.82 39.74
N PRO A 372 -15.40 18.67 39.12
CA PRO A 372 -14.56 18.00 38.14
C PRO A 372 -14.37 18.89 36.89
N GLN A 373 -13.31 18.65 36.12
CA GLN A 373 -13.08 19.38 34.88
C GLN A 373 -14.19 19.09 33.85
N GLN A 374 -14.72 17.86 33.86
CA GLN A 374 -15.84 17.44 33.01
C GLN A 374 -16.66 16.33 33.68
N HIS A 375 -17.91 16.20 33.26
CA HIS A 375 -18.78 15.05 33.55
C HIS A 375 -19.07 14.28 32.26
N SER A 376 -18.71 13.00 32.21
CA SER A 376 -19.17 12.08 31.15
C SER A 376 -20.41 11.34 31.64
N LEU A 377 -21.50 11.47 30.91
CA LEU A 377 -22.81 10.91 31.25
C LEU A 377 -23.28 9.96 30.17
N LYS A 378 -23.88 8.84 30.60
CA LYS A 378 -24.68 7.97 29.75
C LYS A 378 -26.13 8.12 30.17
N LEU A 379 -26.93 8.74 29.31
CA LEU A 379 -28.30 9.13 29.62
C LEU A 379 -29.29 8.08 29.11
N SER A 380 -30.25 7.70 29.96
CA SER A 380 -31.44 6.91 29.65
C SER A 380 -32.70 7.76 29.78
N GLU A 381 -33.77 7.38 29.07
CA GLU A 381 -35.00 8.17 28.96
C GLU A 381 -35.64 8.52 30.32
N ASN A 382 -36.12 9.77 30.45
CA ASN A 382 -36.88 10.33 31.59
C ASN A 382 -36.22 10.35 32.98
N ASP A 383 -34.89 10.41 33.05
CA ASP A 383 -34.17 10.64 34.32
C ASP A 383 -33.95 12.14 34.62
N THR A 384 -33.56 12.48 35.85
CA THR A 384 -33.06 13.82 36.23
C THR A 384 -31.70 13.71 36.90
N ILE A 385 -30.66 14.24 36.24
CA ILE A 385 -29.28 14.20 36.72
C ILE A 385 -28.86 15.58 37.21
N ARG A 386 -28.24 15.66 38.38
CA ARG A 386 -27.65 16.90 38.90
C ARG A 386 -26.12 16.82 38.83
N LEU A 387 -25.51 17.79 38.17
CA LEU A 387 -24.06 17.95 38.10
C LEU A 387 -23.63 19.11 38.96
N ASN A 388 -22.59 18.91 39.77
CA ASN A 388 -22.03 19.96 40.60
C ASN A 388 -20.59 20.22 40.17
N PHE A 389 -20.29 21.47 39.84
CA PHE A 389 -18.96 21.96 39.52
C PHE A 389 -18.51 22.95 40.60
N GLU A 390 -17.43 22.62 41.29
CA GLU A 390 -16.69 23.58 42.11
C GLU A 390 -15.71 24.35 41.22
N MET A 391 -15.42 25.62 41.54
CA MET A 391 -14.45 26.40 40.79
C MET A 391 -13.47 27.12 41.70
N TYR A 392 -12.20 27.15 41.27
CA TYR A 392 -11.08 27.69 42.02
C TYR A 392 -10.33 28.72 41.18
N PRO A 393 -10.00 29.92 41.71
CA PRO A 393 -9.29 30.93 40.93
C PRO A 393 -7.91 30.44 40.49
N LYS A 394 -7.60 30.61 39.21
CA LYS A 394 -6.25 30.51 38.63
C LYS A 394 -5.42 31.60 39.27
N THR A 395 -4.72 31.27 40.35
CA THR A 395 -3.95 32.26 41.11
C THR A 395 -2.80 32.75 40.23
N HIS A 396 -2.84 34.00 39.77
CA HIS A 396 -1.67 34.68 39.24
C HIS A 396 -0.73 34.97 40.40
N VAL A 397 0.09 33.98 40.75
CA VAL A 397 1.18 34.17 41.70
C VAL A 397 2.31 34.87 40.95
N THR A 398 2.20 36.19 40.80
CA THR A 398 3.36 37.06 40.70
C THR A 398 3.96 37.18 42.09
N THR A 399 4.78 36.22 42.50
CA THR A 399 5.66 36.43 43.64
C THR A 399 7.07 36.01 43.26
N LYS A 400 7.94 37.02 43.15
CA LYS A 400 9.32 36.90 43.62
C LYS A 400 9.25 36.41 45.07
N THR A 401 9.26 35.10 45.27
CA THR A 401 9.44 34.49 46.58
C THR A 401 10.85 33.94 46.61
N THR A 402 11.67 34.52 47.48
CA THR A 402 12.99 34.03 47.83
C THR A 402 12.84 32.60 48.36
N ILE A 403 13.17 31.60 47.54
CA ILE A 403 13.18 30.19 47.94
C ILE A 403 14.43 29.96 48.79
N ASN A 404 14.24 29.50 50.02
CA ASN A 404 15.32 28.96 50.85
C ASN A 404 15.57 27.50 50.39
N PRO A 405 16.71 27.16 49.79
CA PRO A 405 16.81 26.03 48.86
C PRO A 405 16.99 24.62 49.47
N LEU A 406 16.65 24.36 50.74
CA LEU A 406 17.05 23.09 51.39
C LEU A 406 15.99 22.30 52.19
N THR A 407 14.73 22.76 52.35
CA THR A 407 13.75 22.02 53.18
C THR A 407 12.32 21.83 52.62
N ASP A 408 11.98 22.42 51.48
CA ASP A 408 10.61 22.42 50.93
C ASP A 408 10.49 21.58 49.65
N ILE A 409 10.59 20.26 49.81
CA ILE A 409 10.52 19.29 48.70
C ILE A 409 9.45 18.20 48.94
N GLY A 410 8.86 17.71 47.86
CA GLY A 410 7.89 16.63 47.81
C GLY A 410 8.22 15.57 46.76
N LEU A 411 7.26 14.65 46.58
CA LEU A 411 7.31 13.50 45.68
C LEU A 411 6.12 13.55 44.71
N ILE A 412 6.34 13.16 43.46
CA ILE A 412 5.27 13.00 42.48
C ILE A 412 5.32 11.58 41.94
N GLU A 413 4.27 10.82 42.19
CA GLU A 413 4.07 9.50 41.60
C GLU A 413 3.40 9.63 40.23
N VAL A 414 4.05 9.14 39.18
CA VAL A 414 3.56 9.17 37.81
C VAL A 414 3.30 7.74 37.35
N ARG A 415 2.04 7.45 36.98
CA ARG A 415 1.61 6.12 36.57
C ARG A 415 0.92 6.11 35.21
N SER A 416 1.03 4.98 34.52
CA SER A 416 0.22 4.73 33.32
C SER A 416 -0.23 3.28 33.20
N ASN A 417 -1.36 3.06 32.51
CA ASN A 417 -1.84 1.70 32.19
C ASN A 417 -0.85 0.88 31.35
N ILE A 418 0.07 1.55 30.63
CA ILE A 418 1.15 0.93 29.85
C ILE A 418 2.48 1.41 30.42
N PRO A 419 3.40 0.51 30.81
CA PRO A 419 4.67 0.91 31.40
C PRO A 419 5.61 1.54 30.36
N ARG A 420 6.65 2.21 30.86
CA ARG A 420 7.75 2.79 30.08
C ARG A 420 7.32 3.93 29.15
N ALA A 421 6.45 4.82 29.61
CA ALA A 421 6.19 6.09 28.95
C ALA A 421 7.15 7.16 29.51
N GLU A 422 7.81 7.92 28.64
CA GLU A 422 8.74 9.00 29.01
C GLU A 422 8.01 10.07 29.81
N ILE A 423 8.61 10.51 30.93
CA ILE A 423 7.99 11.47 31.85
C ILE A 423 8.58 12.86 31.64
N PHE A 424 7.72 13.86 31.50
CA PHE A 424 8.05 15.28 31.44
C PHE A 424 7.52 16.00 32.67
N LEU A 425 8.34 16.87 33.26
CA LEU A 425 8.02 17.73 34.39
C LEU A 425 8.21 19.19 33.96
N ASP A 426 7.16 19.99 34.06
CA ASP A 426 7.13 21.41 33.69
C ASP A 426 7.64 21.66 32.25
N GLY A 427 7.30 20.75 31.34
CA GLY A 427 7.74 20.80 29.94
C GLY A 427 9.17 20.31 29.69
N HIS A 428 9.90 19.88 30.72
CA HIS A 428 11.25 19.34 30.60
C HIS A 428 11.27 17.81 30.74
N GLU A 429 12.02 17.15 29.87
CA GLU A 429 12.22 15.70 29.94
C GLU A 429 13.00 15.33 31.22
N THR A 430 12.49 14.37 31.97
CA THR A 430 13.11 13.94 33.24
C THR A 430 14.15 12.83 33.06
N GLY A 431 14.13 12.15 31.91
CA GLY A 431 14.91 10.93 31.64
C GLY A 431 14.34 9.67 32.31
N PHE A 432 13.25 9.77 33.07
CA PHE A 432 12.57 8.64 33.70
C PHE A 432 11.35 8.18 32.90
N GLN A 433 10.91 6.94 33.14
CA GLN A 433 9.76 6.35 32.46
C GLN A 433 8.76 5.75 33.47
N THR A 434 7.46 5.78 33.17
CA THR A 434 6.40 5.24 34.05
C THR A 434 6.53 3.73 34.30
N ASP A 435 6.08 3.19 35.42
CA ASP A 435 5.65 3.88 36.65
C ASP A 435 6.88 4.37 37.43
N TYR A 436 6.89 5.64 37.84
CA TYR A 436 8.03 6.24 38.54
C TYR A 436 7.62 7.25 39.60
N VAL A 437 8.44 7.39 40.65
CA VAL A 437 8.26 8.40 41.70
C VAL A 437 9.37 9.45 41.56
N LEU A 438 9.02 10.61 41.03
CA LEU A 438 9.91 11.77 40.97
C LEU A 438 10.15 12.29 42.39
N GLN A 439 11.42 12.51 42.74
CA GLN A 439 11.83 12.91 44.09
C GLN A 439 12.47 14.29 44.11
N LYS A 440 12.50 14.90 45.29
CA LYS A 440 13.11 16.22 45.53
C LYS A 440 12.48 17.33 44.67
N ILE A 441 11.17 17.21 44.41
CA ILE A 441 10.44 18.19 43.63
C ILE A 441 10.10 19.38 44.55
N PRO A 442 10.47 20.62 44.21
CA PRO A 442 10.15 21.78 45.03
C PRO A 442 8.65 21.87 45.33
N TYR A 443 8.28 22.51 46.44
CA TYR A 443 6.88 22.90 46.62
C TYR A 443 6.47 23.93 45.55
N GLY A 444 5.26 23.78 45.04
CA GLY A 444 4.74 24.56 43.93
C GLY A 444 3.80 23.77 43.03
N ARG A 445 3.28 24.47 42.02
CA ARG A 445 2.47 23.90 40.95
C ARG A 445 3.41 23.30 39.91
N HIS A 446 3.20 22.03 39.58
CA HIS A 446 3.94 21.29 38.57
C HIS A 446 3.00 20.72 37.51
N ILE A 447 3.45 20.70 36.26
CA ILE A 447 2.75 20.08 35.13
C ILE A 447 3.50 18.80 34.78
N ILE A 448 2.80 17.67 34.78
CA ILE A 448 3.32 16.38 34.35
C ILE A 448 2.70 16.03 33.01
N SER A 449 3.48 15.54 32.07
CA SER A 449 2.98 14.85 30.89
C SER A 449 3.79 13.60 30.64
N VAL A 450 3.23 12.68 29.85
CA VAL A 450 3.94 11.46 29.44
C VAL A 450 3.88 11.29 27.94
N SER A 451 4.91 10.68 27.36
CA SER A 451 4.98 10.36 25.93
C SER A 451 5.35 8.90 25.73
N LYS A 452 4.76 8.26 24.71
CA LYS A 452 5.17 6.92 24.29
C LYS A 452 4.90 6.75 22.79
N ALA A 453 5.94 6.39 22.04
CA ALA A 453 5.83 6.15 20.61
C ALA A 453 4.74 5.11 20.29
N GLY A 454 3.85 5.44 19.36
CA GLY A 454 2.75 4.57 18.93
C GLY A 454 1.50 4.61 19.82
N TYR A 455 1.42 5.47 20.83
CA TYR A 455 0.27 5.60 21.72
C TYR A 455 -0.30 7.02 21.74
N ARG A 456 -1.62 7.14 21.86
CA ARG A 456 -2.32 8.35 22.27
C ARG A 456 -2.42 8.37 23.79
N ILE A 457 -2.23 9.53 24.41
CA ILE A 457 -2.21 9.71 25.86
C ILE A 457 -3.42 10.52 26.28
N TYR A 458 -4.08 10.10 27.37
CA TYR A 458 -5.15 10.85 28.00
C TYR A 458 -5.02 10.81 29.54
N PRO A 459 -5.13 11.96 30.23
CA PRO A 459 -5.10 13.31 29.67
C PRO A 459 -3.70 13.65 29.12
N GLU A 460 -3.58 14.65 28.24
CA GLU A 460 -2.28 15.05 27.68
C GLU A 460 -1.31 15.57 28.77
N GLU A 461 -1.84 16.26 29.77
CA GLU A 461 -1.10 16.75 30.92
C GLU A 461 -1.90 16.65 32.23
N ARG A 462 -1.18 16.59 33.35
CA ARG A 462 -1.69 16.55 34.72
C ARG A 462 -1.02 17.64 35.53
N VAL A 463 -1.82 18.55 36.08
CA VAL A 463 -1.34 19.56 37.01
C VAL A 463 -1.38 19.00 38.43
N VAL A 464 -0.26 19.03 39.13
CA VAL A 464 -0.14 18.63 40.55
C VAL A 464 0.41 19.79 41.38
N ASN A 465 0.10 19.81 42.67
CA ASN A 465 0.55 20.86 43.58
C ASN A 465 1.20 20.24 44.82
N LEU A 466 2.42 20.67 45.14
CA LEU A 466 3.16 20.23 46.31
C LEU A 466 3.28 21.38 47.31
N ASN A 467 3.03 21.08 48.58
CA ASN A 467 3.19 22.04 49.67
C ASN A 467 3.47 21.33 50.99
N LYS A 468 3.62 22.10 52.08
CA LYS A 468 3.92 21.58 53.41
C LYS A 468 2.90 20.54 53.92
N TYR A 469 1.66 20.61 53.48
CA TYR A 469 0.56 19.70 53.85
C TYR A 469 0.35 18.58 52.82
N GLN A 470 0.73 18.80 51.56
CA GLN A 470 0.62 17.84 50.46
C GLN A 470 2.01 17.57 49.87
N LYS A 471 2.77 16.70 50.54
CA LYS A 471 4.15 16.36 50.17
C LYS A 471 4.26 15.27 49.11
N VAL A 472 3.16 14.58 48.82
CA VAL A 472 3.07 13.54 47.78
C VAL A 472 1.88 13.86 46.89
N ALA A 473 2.10 13.86 45.58
CA ALA A 473 1.06 13.99 44.57
C ALA A 473 1.12 12.83 43.58
N ARG A 474 0.01 12.61 42.86
CA ARG A 474 -0.12 11.52 41.89
C ARG A 474 -0.63 12.04 40.55
N ALA A 475 -0.04 11.57 39.46
CA ALA A 475 -0.43 11.84 38.08
C ALA A 475 -0.65 10.52 37.34
N ASP A 476 -1.91 10.21 37.02
CA ASP A 476 -2.30 9.01 36.29
C ASP A 476 -2.63 9.32 34.83
N PHE A 477 -2.11 8.49 33.93
CA PHE A 477 -2.28 8.56 32.47
C PHE A 477 -2.83 7.24 31.90
N THR A 478 -3.63 7.36 30.84
CA THR A 478 -4.14 6.24 30.05
C THR A 478 -3.62 6.36 28.63
N LEU A 479 -2.96 5.31 28.15
CA LEU A 479 -2.38 5.19 26.82
C LEU A 479 -3.22 4.21 25.99
N SER A 480 -3.59 4.62 24.79
CA SER A 480 -4.30 3.81 23.78
C SER A 480 -3.45 3.65 22.53
N SER A 481 -3.33 2.42 22.01
CA SER A 481 -2.49 2.16 20.84
C SER A 481 -3.04 2.86 19.60
N THR A 482 -2.18 3.51 18.83
CA THR A 482 -2.55 4.12 17.54
C THR A 482 -2.45 3.16 16.36
N THR A 483 -1.92 1.97 16.60
CA THR A 483 -1.73 0.93 15.59
C THR A 483 -2.16 -0.42 16.13
N ARG A 484 -2.44 -1.35 15.22
CA ARG A 484 -2.82 -2.72 15.56
C ARG A 484 -2.12 -3.72 14.64
N GLN A 485 -1.66 -4.81 15.23
CA GLN A 485 -1.16 -5.96 14.49
C GLN A 485 -2.31 -6.66 13.79
N ILE A 486 -2.21 -6.80 12.47
CA ILE A 486 -3.20 -7.50 11.65
C ILE A 486 -2.53 -8.52 10.73
N LYS A 487 -3.32 -9.50 10.32
CA LYS A 487 -2.95 -10.53 9.35
C LYS A 487 -3.92 -10.47 8.18
N ILE A 488 -3.40 -10.47 6.96
CA ILE A 488 -4.20 -10.61 5.75
C ILE A 488 -3.76 -11.88 5.06
N ARG A 489 -4.72 -12.67 4.57
CA ARG A 489 -4.47 -13.91 3.83
C ARG A 489 -5.35 -14.00 2.60
N THR A 490 -4.76 -14.50 1.51
CA THR A 490 -5.52 -14.84 0.31
C THR A 490 -5.74 -16.35 0.23
N ARG A 491 -6.85 -16.76 -0.39
CA ARG A 491 -7.20 -18.16 -0.62
C ARG A 491 -7.87 -18.32 -1.99
N PRO A 492 -7.89 -19.51 -2.58
CA PRO A 492 -7.03 -20.66 -2.26
C PRO A 492 -5.58 -20.46 -2.73
N VAL A 493 -5.36 -19.46 -3.59
CA VAL A 493 -4.06 -19.12 -4.16
C VAL A 493 -3.38 -17.98 -3.42
N GLU A 494 -2.06 -17.96 -3.51
CA GLU A 494 -1.25 -16.84 -3.05
C GLU A 494 -1.26 -15.75 -4.13
N GLY A 495 -1.79 -14.59 -3.79
CA GLY A 495 -1.77 -13.43 -4.67
C GLY A 495 -1.06 -12.25 -4.01
N THR A 496 -0.58 -11.31 -4.83
CA THR A 496 0.09 -10.11 -4.30
C THR A 496 -0.91 -9.26 -3.53
N ILE A 497 -0.52 -8.79 -2.34
CA ILE A 497 -1.36 -7.94 -1.48
C ILE A 497 -0.77 -6.53 -1.46
N TYR A 498 -1.64 -5.55 -1.70
CA TYR A 498 -1.32 -4.13 -1.59
C TYR A 498 -2.19 -3.50 -0.50
N ILE A 499 -1.60 -2.63 0.31
CA ILE A 499 -2.32 -1.80 1.29
C ILE A 499 -2.05 -0.34 0.95
N ASN A 500 -3.10 0.44 0.71
CA ASN A 500 -3.05 1.84 0.29
C ASN A 500 -2.10 2.03 -0.92
N GLY A 501 -2.20 1.14 -1.91
CA GLY A 501 -1.36 1.15 -3.12
C GLY A 501 0.08 0.64 -2.95
N ARG A 502 0.54 0.36 -1.73
CA ARG A 502 1.89 -0.18 -1.49
C ARG A 502 1.85 -1.71 -1.41
N ARG A 503 2.71 -2.40 -2.16
CA ARG A 503 2.90 -3.86 -2.05
C ARG A 503 3.43 -4.22 -0.67
N VAL A 504 2.76 -5.12 0.04
CA VAL A 504 3.12 -5.52 1.41
C VAL A 504 3.37 -7.02 1.59
N GLY A 505 2.89 -7.86 0.68
CA GLY A 505 3.02 -9.31 0.83
C GLY A 505 2.56 -10.10 -0.38
N PHE A 506 2.69 -11.42 -0.30
CA PHE A 506 2.26 -12.39 -1.30
C PHE A 506 1.62 -13.57 -0.58
N GLY A 507 0.33 -13.82 -0.81
CA GLY A 507 -0.47 -14.83 -0.10
C GLY A 507 -0.80 -14.49 1.35
N ASN A 508 0.16 -13.87 2.05
CA ASN A 508 0.03 -13.44 3.43
C ASN A 508 0.68 -12.07 3.65
N PHE A 509 0.16 -11.37 4.66
CA PHE A 509 0.78 -10.20 5.28
C PHE A 509 0.57 -10.27 6.79
N GLN A 510 1.58 -9.91 7.57
CA GLN A 510 1.46 -9.67 9.00
C GLN A 510 2.23 -8.40 9.35
N GLY A 511 1.54 -7.42 9.95
CA GLY A 511 2.18 -6.18 10.34
C GLY A 511 1.25 -5.25 11.12
N SER A 512 1.82 -4.15 11.62
CA SER A 512 1.05 -3.12 12.31
C SER A 512 0.45 -2.14 11.31
N LEU A 513 -0.86 -1.94 11.37
CA LEU A 513 -1.55 -0.87 10.65
C LEU A 513 -2.08 0.18 11.62
N PRO A 514 -2.04 1.47 11.26
CA PRO A 514 -2.77 2.50 11.98
C PRO A 514 -4.26 2.15 12.17
N LEU A 515 -4.86 2.68 13.24
CA LEU A 515 -6.31 2.65 13.34
C LEU A 515 -6.93 3.54 12.26
N GLY A 516 -8.06 3.11 11.70
CA GLY A 516 -8.78 3.82 10.63
C GLY A 516 -8.95 2.99 9.36
N SER A 517 -9.26 3.67 8.26
CA SER A 517 -9.60 3.04 6.99
C SER A 517 -8.36 2.74 6.15
N HIS A 518 -8.30 1.53 5.59
CA HIS A 518 -7.25 1.07 4.70
C HIS A 518 -7.84 0.42 3.46
N GLU A 519 -7.36 0.82 2.28
CA GLU A 519 -7.67 0.17 1.02
C GLU A 519 -6.75 -1.04 0.81
N ILE A 520 -7.32 -2.19 0.48
CA ILE A 520 -6.61 -3.41 0.13
C ILE A 520 -6.94 -3.75 -1.32
N THR A 521 -5.90 -3.93 -2.12
CA THR A 521 -6.02 -4.42 -3.49
C THR A 521 -5.13 -5.64 -3.70
N PHE A 522 -5.39 -6.36 -4.77
CA PHE A 522 -4.86 -7.68 -5.03
C PHE A 522 -4.29 -7.75 -6.45
N GLY A 523 -3.17 -8.46 -6.61
CA GLY A 523 -2.58 -8.71 -7.92
C GLY A 523 -3.34 -9.77 -8.71
N ASP A 524 -3.10 -9.82 -10.01
CA ASP A 524 -3.69 -10.87 -10.86
C ASP A 524 -2.98 -12.20 -10.63
N VAL A 525 -3.75 -13.28 -10.70
CA VAL A 525 -3.27 -14.66 -10.60
C VAL A 525 -3.87 -15.45 -11.76
N GLU A 526 -3.03 -16.20 -12.47
CA GLU A 526 -3.49 -16.98 -13.62
C GLU A 526 -4.58 -17.99 -13.21
N TYR A 527 -5.64 -18.06 -14.01
CA TYR A 527 -6.85 -18.86 -13.76
C TYR A 527 -7.68 -18.42 -12.53
N TYR A 528 -7.48 -17.21 -12.03
CA TYR A 528 -8.25 -16.67 -10.91
C TYR A 528 -8.67 -15.22 -11.12
N ASP A 529 -9.92 -14.93 -10.81
CA ASP A 529 -10.40 -13.56 -10.66
C ASP A 529 -9.95 -13.01 -9.30
N ASN A 530 -9.31 -11.84 -9.33
CA ASN A 530 -8.88 -11.17 -8.11
C ASN A 530 -10.10 -10.71 -7.28
N PRO A 531 -9.99 -10.64 -5.93
CA PRO A 531 -11.10 -10.23 -5.07
C PRO A 531 -11.63 -8.80 -5.28
N GLY A 532 -10.96 -8.00 -6.12
CA GLY A 532 -11.20 -6.56 -6.31
C GLY A 532 -10.70 -5.70 -5.14
N SER A 533 -10.81 -4.37 -5.27
CA SER A 533 -10.49 -3.45 -4.18
C SER A 533 -11.47 -3.60 -3.01
N ARG A 534 -10.93 -3.56 -1.79
CA ARG A 534 -11.67 -3.71 -0.52
C ARG A 534 -11.17 -2.69 0.49
N THR A 535 -12.08 -1.94 1.07
CA THR A 535 -11.76 -1.07 2.21
C THR A 535 -12.02 -1.82 3.51
N ILE A 536 -11.03 -1.88 4.39
CA ILE A 536 -11.18 -2.41 5.75
C ILE A 536 -11.00 -1.28 6.77
N GLU A 537 -11.66 -1.41 7.91
CA GLU A 537 -11.53 -0.47 9.02
C GLU A 537 -10.83 -1.16 10.20
N ILE A 538 -9.67 -0.63 10.58
CA ILE A 538 -8.88 -1.12 11.71
C ILE A 538 -9.30 -0.37 12.96
N THR A 539 -9.94 -1.06 13.89
CA THR A 539 -10.35 -0.54 15.21
C THR A 539 -9.60 -1.24 16.33
N GLU A 540 -9.66 -0.70 17.56
CA GLU A 540 -9.03 -1.30 18.74
C GLU A 540 -9.55 -2.71 19.05
N THR A 541 -10.81 -3.00 18.72
CA THR A 541 -11.51 -4.27 19.05
C THR A 541 -11.94 -5.09 17.84
N GLY A 542 -11.69 -4.62 16.61
CA GLY A 542 -11.98 -5.33 15.36
C GLY A 542 -11.21 -6.66 15.17
N PRO A 543 -11.35 -7.32 14.00
CA PRO A 543 -10.68 -8.59 13.75
C PRO A 543 -9.18 -8.41 13.50
N GLU A 544 -8.38 -9.37 13.98
CA GLU A 544 -6.93 -9.42 13.74
C GLU A 544 -6.57 -10.09 12.43
N THR A 545 -7.47 -10.89 11.84
CA THR A 545 -7.21 -11.63 10.60
C THR A 545 -8.31 -11.39 9.58
N TYR A 546 -7.91 -11.06 8.35
CA TYR A 546 -8.78 -10.84 7.21
C TYR A 546 -8.45 -11.86 6.12
N PHE A 547 -9.48 -12.46 5.52
CA PHE A 547 -9.36 -13.43 4.44
C PHE A 547 -9.99 -12.87 3.17
N PHE A 548 -9.30 -13.05 2.05
CA PHE A 548 -9.78 -12.63 0.73
C PHE A 548 -9.68 -13.78 -0.25
N ASP A 549 -10.81 -14.10 -0.88
CA ASP A 549 -10.93 -15.30 -1.70
C ASP A 549 -10.88 -14.91 -3.18
N TYR A 550 -9.84 -15.40 -3.87
CA TYR A 550 -9.76 -15.47 -5.32
C TYR A 550 -10.74 -16.53 -5.82
N LYS A 551 -11.37 -16.27 -6.96
CA LYS A 551 -12.32 -17.21 -7.57
C LYS A 551 -11.69 -17.85 -8.79
N SER A 552 -11.67 -19.18 -8.85
CA SER A 552 -11.19 -19.89 -10.04
C SER A 552 -12.02 -19.47 -11.25
N ASN A 553 -11.36 -19.12 -12.34
CA ASN A 553 -11.96 -18.89 -13.66
C ASN A 553 -11.37 -19.87 -14.70
N PHE A 554 -10.83 -21.01 -14.23
CA PHE A 554 -10.30 -22.08 -15.07
C PHE A 554 -11.35 -22.53 -16.08
N ARG A 555 -11.06 -22.35 -17.37
CA ARG A 555 -11.95 -22.77 -18.45
C ARG A 555 -11.16 -23.21 -19.67
N LEU A 556 -11.47 -24.41 -20.18
CA LEU A 556 -10.96 -24.93 -21.45
C LEU A 556 -12.12 -25.27 -22.37
N GLU A 557 -12.06 -24.82 -23.62
CA GLU A 557 -13.01 -25.18 -24.68
C GLU A 557 -12.27 -25.89 -25.80
N PHE A 558 -12.75 -27.08 -26.17
CA PHE A 558 -12.23 -27.89 -27.27
C PHE A 558 -13.30 -27.98 -28.35
N SER A 559 -12.97 -27.64 -29.60
CA SER A 559 -13.86 -27.77 -30.75
C SER A 559 -13.07 -28.17 -32.01
N PRO A 560 -13.73 -28.49 -33.13
CA PRO A 560 -13.05 -28.68 -34.41
C PRO A 560 -12.25 -27.46 -34.88
N ASP A 561 -12.60 -26.26 -34.39
CA ASP A 561 -11.94 -25.00 -34.72
C ASP A 561 -10.66 -24.77 -33.87
N GLY A 562 -10.38 -25.64 -32.90
CA GLY A 562 -9.21 -25.57 -32.02
C GLY A 562 -9.57 -25.49 -30.54
N ILE A 563 -8.63 -24.98 -29.75
CA ILE A 563 -8.72 -24.92 -28.29
C ILE A 563 -8.76 -23.48 -27.83
N LYS A 564 -9.60 -23.15 -26.85
CA LYS A 564 -9.60 -21.86 -26.18
C LYS A 564 -9.35 -22.02 -24.67
N PRO A 565 -8.51 -21.16 -24.08
CA PRO A 565 -7.70 -20.11 -24.74
C PRO A 565 -6.59 -20.72 -25.62
N ALA A 566 -6.20 -20.03 -26.70
CA ALA A 566 -5.29 -20.58 -27.72
C ALA A 566 -3.86 -20.87 -27.23
N HIS A 567 -3.44 -20.23 -26.14
CA HIS A 567 -2.11 -20.38 -25.53
C HIS A 567 -2.13 -21.30 -24.30
N THR A 568 -2.87 -22.40 -24.36
CA THR A 568 -2.96 -23.39 -23.27
C THR A 568 -2.09 -24.62 -23.53
N THR A 569 -1.64 -25.30 -22.47
CA THR A 569 -1.01 -26.63 -22.57
C THR A 569 -2.08 -27.71 -22.71
N ALA A 570 -2.82 -27.68 -23.82
CA ALA A 570 -3.84 -28.68 -24.14
C ALA A 570 -3.80 -29.06 -25.63
N TYR A 571 -4.24 -30.27 -25.94
CA TYR A 571 -4.21 -30.85 -27.29
C TYR A 571 -5.49 -31.63 -27.58
N ILE A 572 -5.87 -31.65 -28.85
CA ILE A 572 -6.95 -32.49 -29.39
C ILE A 572 -6.31 -33.44 -30.39
N ASN A 573 -6.56 -34.74 -30.20
CA ASN A 573 -6.25 -35.74 -31.22
C ASN A 573 -7.54 -36.45 -31.63
N THR A 574 -7.78 -36.54 -32.93
CA THR A 574 -8.88 -37.32 -33.50
C THR A 574 -8.38 -38.70 -33.92
N GLY A 575 -9.28 -39.67 -34.02
CA GLY A 575 -8.90 -41.01 -34.39
C GLY A 575 -10.02 -41.99 -34.15
N TYR A 576 -9.65 -43.22 -33.81
CA TYR A 576 -10.61 -44.30 -33.67
C TYR A 576 -10.21 -45.30 -32.58
N ILE A 577 -11.14 -46.19 -32.24
CA ILE A 577 -10.95 -47.30 -31.31
C ILE A 577 -11.37 -48.61 -31.99
N ILE A 578 -10.58 -49.68 -31.85
CA ILE A 578 -10.87 -51.03 -32.36
C ILE A 578 -10.39 -52.06 -31.34
N GLU A 579 -11.17 -53.11 -31.06
CA GLU A 579 -10.80 -54.35 -30.33
C GLU A 579 -10.21 -54.19 -28.91
N ASP A 580 -9.05 -53.54 -28.76
CA ASP A 580 -8.28 -53.38 -27.51
C ASP A 580 -8.72 -52.17 -26.66
N ARG A 581 -9.74 -51.44 -27.11
CA ARG A 581 -10.24 -50.18 -26.53
C ARG A 581 -9.18 -49.07 -26.42
N ASN A 582 -8.04 -49.21 -27.09
CA ASN A 582 -7.01 -48.19 -27.11
C ASN A 582 -7.29 -47.20 -28.25
N PHE A 583 -7.18 -45.92 -27.91
CA PHE A 583 -7.23 -44.85 -28.89
C PHE A 583 -6.07 -44.95 -29.88
N LYS A 584 -6.38 -44.93 -31.17
CA LYS A 584 -5.42 -44.82 -32.27
C LYS A 584 -5.57 -43.43 -32.89
N ASN A 585 -4.55 -42.59 -32.76
CA ASN A 585 -4.52 -41.27 -33.37
C ASN A 585 -4.43 -41.41 -34.89
N SER A 586 -5.31 -40.74 -35.63
CA SER A 586 -5.30 -40.74 -37.09
C SER A 586 -6.00 -39.49 -37.63
N THR A 587 -5.40 -38.89 -38.65
CA THR A 587 -6.00 -37.76 -39.39
C THR A 587 -6.78 -38.23 -40.61
N ASP A 588 -6.50 -39.44 -41.08
CA ASP A 588 -7.17 -40.08 -42.23
C ASP A 588 -8.40 -40.90 -41.81
N THR A 589 -8.51 -41.25 -40.53
CA THR A 589 -9.58 -42.13 -40.02
C THR A 589 -10.01 -41.66 -38.64
N GLY A 590 -11.30 -41.38 -38.49
CA GLY A 590 -11.88 -40.85 -37.27
C GLY A 590 -13.08 -39.96 -37.63
N PRO A 591 -13.53 -39.09 -36.71
CA PRO A 591 -14.72 -38.29 -36.95
C PRO A 591 -14.53 -37.29 -38.09
N ASP A 592 -15.49 -37.26 -39.01
CA ASP A 592 -15.59 -36.20 -40.02
C ASP A 592 -15.84 -34.85 -39.34
N ILE A 593 -15.40 -33.76 -39.98
CA ILE A 593 -15.81 -32.42 -39.59
C ILE A 593 -16.91 -31.95 -40.56
N ARG A 594 -18.06 -31.55 -40.02
CA ARG A 594 -19.21 -31.05 -40.80
C ARG A 594 -19.66 -29.70 -40.28
N ILE A 595 -20.21 -28.87 -41.17
CA ILE A 595 -20.95 -27.67 -40.79
C ILE A 595 -22.42 -28.06 -40.67
N ILE A 596 -23.06 -27.69 -39.56
CA ILE A 596 -24.50 -27.95 -39.35
C ILE A 596 -25.29 -26.65 -39.29
N ASP A 597 -26.44 -26.63 -39.96
CA ASP A 597 -27.26 -25.41 -40.14
C ASP A 597 -27.85 -24.81 -38.85
N PRO A 598 -28.26 -25.58 -37.81
CA PRO A 598 -28.86 -25.00 -36.61
C PRO A 598 -27.97 -24.02 -35.84
N ILE A 599 -26.64 -24.23 -35.90
CA ILE A 599 -25.65 -23.37 -35.23
C ILE A 599 -24.63 -22.76 -36.19
N SER A 600 -24.58 -23.19 -37.45
CA SER A 600 -23.60 -22.76 -38.46
C SER A 600 -22.14 -22.87 -37.96
N ARG A 601 -21.83 -23.99 -37.30
CA ARG A 601 -20.50 -24.29 -36.73
C ARG A 601 -19.98 -25.63 -37.22
N ASN A 602 -18.66 -25.78 -37.20
CA ASN A 602 -18.01 -27.06 -37.37
C ASN A 602 -18.31 -27.97 -36.17
N VAL A 603 -18.65 -29.22 -36.46
CA VAL A 603 -18.88 -30.28 -35.47
C VAL A 603 -18.11 -31.53 -35.88
N TRP A 604 -17.65 -32.28 -34.90
CA TRP A 604 -17.21 -33.65 -35.12
C TRP A 604 -18.44 -34.52 -35.32
N TRP A 605 -18.51 -35.20 -36.46
CA TRP A 605 -19.54 -36.17 -36.78
C TRP A 605 -19.07 -37.54 -36.33
N MET A 606 -19.62 -38.00 -35.21
CA MET A 606 -19.11 -39.14 -34.47
C MET A 606 -19.99 -40.37 -34.70
N GLY A 607 -19.40 -41.49 -35.12
CA GLY A 607 -20.09 -42.76 -35.28
C GLY A 607 -19.14 -43.95 -35.35
N TYR A 608 -19.19 -44.73 -36.44
CA TYR A 608 -18.22 -45.79 -36.70
C TYR A 608 -17.08 -45.27 -37.58
N ALA A 609 -15.84 -45.62 -37.23
CA ALA A 609 -14.66 -45.30 -38.03
C ALA A 609 -14.49 -46.26 -39.21
N PHE A 610 -15.06 -47.47 -39.13
CA PHE A 610 -14.96 -48.52 -40.16
C PHE A 610 -16.30 -49.22 -40.36
N GLU A 611 -17.06 -48.76 -41.36
CA GLU A 611 -18.43 -49.21 -41.68
C GLU A 611 -18.55 -50.73 -41.89
N TYR A 612 -17.54 -51.31 -42.54
CA TYR A 612 -17.58 -52.68 -43.04
C TYR A 612 -16.76 -53.68 -42.21
N ARG A 613 -16.22 -53.28 -41.05
CA ARG A 613 -15.39 -54.13 -40.18
C ARG A 613 -16.23 -54.80 -39.07
N ASN A 614 -15.86 -56.03 -38.69
CA ASN A 614 -16.42 -56.74 -37.53
C ASN A 614 -15.28 -57.24 -36.61
N PRO A 615 -15.16 -56.78 -35.34
CA PRO A 615 -16.02 -55.79 -34.69
C PRO A 615 -15.83 -54.40 -35.30
N ARG A 616 -16.88 -53.58 -35.22
CA ARG A 616 -16.88 -52.20 -35.75
C ARG A 616 -15.86 -51.36 -34.99
N GLY A 617 -15.11 -50.52 -35.69
CA GLY A 617 -14.34 -49.45 -35.05
C GLY A 617 -15.21 -48.23 -34.79
N THR A 618 -14.95 -47.49 -33.73
CA THR A 618 -15.69 -46.27 -33.38
C THR A 618 -14.84 -45.03 -33.52
N ASP A 619 -15.45 -43.93 -33.94
CA ASP A 619 -14.79 -42.62 -33.94
C ASP A 619 -14.49 -42.17 -32.52
N ALA A 620 -13.34 -41.55 -32.35
CA ALA A 620 -12.86 -41.13 -31.05
C ALA A 620 -12.08 -39.81 -31.11
N ILE A 621 -12.15 -39.09 -29.99
CA ILE A 621 -11.41 -37.86 -29.75
C ILE A 621 -10.74 -37.99 -28.39
N MET A 622 -9.44 -37.74 -28.36
CA MET A 622 -8.64 -37.66 -27.15
C MET A 622 -8.29 -36.20 -26.86
N LEU A 623 -8.82 -35.69 -25.76
CA LEU A 623 -8.42 -34.42 -25.18
C LEU A 623 -7.31 -34.66 -24.16
N THR A 624 -6.24 -33.89 -24.23
CA THR A 624 -5.18 -33.90 -23.21
C THR A 624 -4.95 -32.48 -22.74
N PHE A 625 -4.82 -32.27 -21.43
CA PHE A 625 -4.63 -30.95 -20.85
C PHE A 625 -3.96 -31.04 -19.49
N SER A 626 -3.29 -29.97 -19.08
CA SER A 626 -2.74 -29.85 -17.73
C SER A 626 -3.63 -28.97 -16.87
N ILE A 627 -3.95 -29.42 -15.66
CA ILE A 627 -4.55 -28.58 -14.63
C ILE A 627 -3.41 -28.00 -13.78
N PRO A 628 -3.22 -26.68 -13.75
CA PRO A 628 -2.19 -26.04 -12.95
C PRO A 628 -2.28 -26.39 -11.46
N ASP A 629 -1.14 -26.37 -10.77
CA ASP A 629 -1.07 -26.71 -9.35
C ASP A 629 -1.84 -25.74 -8.45
N ASN A 630 -2.06 -24.51 -8.90
CA ASN A 630 -2.78 -23.48 -8.18
C ASN A 630 -4.30 -23.61 -8.33
N VAL A 631 -4.83 -24.42 -9.27
CA VAL A 631 -6.27 -24.66 -9.40
C VAL A 631 -6.78 -25.56 -8.28
N ASP A 632 -7.81 -25.08 -7.57
CA ASP A 632 -8.47 -25.80 -6.50
C ASP A 632 -9.52 -26.78 -7.06
N LEU A 633 -9.19 -28.07 -7.04
CA LEU A 633 -10.10 -29.14 -7.50
C LEU A 633 -11.25 -29.43 -6.52
N SER A 634 -11.31 -28.76 -5.36
CA SER A 634 -12.48 -28.84 -4.48
C SER A 634 -13.64 -27.98 -4.99
N ASP A 635 -13.36 -26.95 -5.80
CA ASP A 635 -14.38 -26.19 -6.53
C ASP A 635 -14.99 -27.06 -7.63
N ARG A 636 -16.31 -27.00 -7.80
CA ARG A 636 -17.03 -27.86 -8.77
C ARG A 636 -16.56 -27.58 -10.20
N ILE A 637 -15.99 -28.60 -10.84
CA ILE A 637 -15.57 -28.58 -12.24
C ILE A 637 -16.51 -29.47 -13.04
N TYR A 638 -17.09 -28.90 -14.07
CA TYR A 638 -18.04 -29.52 -14.96
C TYR A 638 -17.44 -29.77 -16.34
N LEU A 639 -17.75 -30.95 -16.89
CA LEU A 639 -17.60 -31.28 -18.30
C LEU A 639 -18.94 -31.02 -18.98
N LYS A 640 -18.98 -30.02 -19.85
CA LYS A 640 -20.13 -29.71 -20.70
C LYS A 640 -19.91 -30.26 -22.10
N MET A 641 -20.77 -31.17 -22.50
CA MET A 641 -20.76 -31.86 -23.79
C MET A 641 -21.85 -31.27 -24.68
N TYR A 642 -21.46 -30.54 -25.72
CA TYR A 642 -22.39 -30.03 -26.73
C TYR A 642 -22.60 -31.10 -27.80
N ALA A 643 -23.16 -32.23 -27.38
CA ALA A 643 -23.46 -33.40 -28.19
C ALA A 643 -24.94 -33.41 -28.57
N TYR A 644 -25.25 -33.79 -29.81
CA TYR A 644 -26.61 -33.80 -30.33
C TYR A 644 -26.88 -35.11 -31.08
N GLY A 645 -27.99 -35.76 -30.72
CA GLY A 645 -28.47 -36.96 -31.42
C GLY A 645 -28.91 -36.62 -32.84
N THR A 646 -28.66 -37.50 -33.79
CA THR A 646 -28.99 -37.27 -35.21
C THR A 646 -29.89 -38.38 -35.73
N ASP A 647 -30.68 -38.06 -36.76
CA ASP A 647 -31.50 -39.05 -37.48
C ASP A 647 -30.68 -39.76 -38.59
N SER A 648 -29.35 -39.63 -38.54
CA SER A 648 -28.46 -40.33 -39.46
C SER A 648 -28.10 -41.68 -38.87
N ASP A 649 -28.85 -42.69 -39.29
CA ASP A 649 -28.67 -44.05 -38.85
C ASP A 649 -27.47 -44.72 -39.51
N TYR A 650 -26.92 -45.71 -38.82
CA TYR A 650 -25.92 -46.58 -39.42
C TYR A 650 -26.56 -47.43 -40.52
N PRO A 651 -25.77 -47.88 -41.52
CA PRO A 651 -26.27 -48.72 -42.59
C PRO A 651 -26.99 -49.95 -42.03
N LEU A 652 -28.12 -50.28 -42.65
CA LEU A 652 -28.95 -51.45 -42.31
C LEU A 652 -29.63 -51.37 -40.92
N VAL A 653 -29.69 -50.18 -40.31
CA VAL A 653 -30.47 -49.90 -39.09
C VAL A 653 -31.78 -49.20 -39.47
N LEU A 654 -32.89 -49.58 -38.81
CA LEU A 654 -34.23 -49.02 -39.05
C LEU A 654 -34.64 -47.95 -38.04
N ASP A 655 -34.09 -48.01 -36.83
CA ASP A 655 -34.33 -47.06 -35.73
C ASP A 655 -33.00 -46.89 -34.97
N GLY A 656 -32.20 -45.92 -35.41
CA GLY A 656 -30.89 -45.67 -34.86
C GLY A 656 -30.92 -44.90 -33.54
N LYS A 657 -29.94 -45.18 -32.68
CA LYS A 657 -29.76 -44.51 -31.39
C LYS A 657 -28.35 -43.97 -31.27
N SER A 658 -28.26 -42.66 -31.19
CA SER A 658 -27.02 -41.94 -30.89
C SER A 658 -26.63 -42.18 -29.43
N SER A 659 -25.40 -42.64 -29.18
CA SER A 659 -24.84 -42.67 -27.84
C SER A 659 -23.31 -42.60 -27.86
N TYR A 660 -22.73 -42.13 -26.76
CA TYR A 660 -21.31 -41.91 -26.61
C TYR A 660 -20.75 -42.47 -25.30
N MET A 661 -19.45 -42.70 -25.30
CA MET A 661 -18.66 -43.12 -24.15
C MET A 661 -17.66 -42.02 -23.78
N ILE A 662 -17.48 -41.81 -22.48
CA ILE A 662 -16.48 -40.91 -21.89
C ILE A 662 -15.60 -41.72 -20.94
N THR A 663 -14.29 -41.64 -21.14
CA THR A 663 -13.27 -42.15 -20.22
C THR A 663 -12.36 -41.02 -19.78
N ILE A 664 -12.17 -40.84 -18.47
CA ILE A 664 -11.34 -39.78 -17.89
C ILE A 664 -10.19 -40.44 -17.16
N ASN A 665 -8.94 -40.11 -17.52
CA ASN A 665 -7.74 -40.66 -16.90
C ASN A 665 -7.71 -42.21 -16.80
N ASN A 666 -8.25 -42.88 -17.83
CA ASN A 666 -8.42 -44.35 -17.93
C ASN A 666 -9.52 -44.95 -17.07
N THR A 667 -10.28 -44.12 -16.37
CA THR A 667 -11.47 -44.56 -15.65
C THR A 667 -12.68 -44.38 -16.55
N PRO A 668 -13.39 -45.46 -16.91
CA PRO A 668 -14.66 -45.35 -17.62
C PRO A 668 -15.65 -44.52 -16.79
N PHE A 669 -16.19 -43.45 -17.36
CA PHE A 669 -17.08 -42.52 -16.66
C PHE A 669 -18.54 -42.62 -17.15
N ARG A 670 -18.74 -42.70 -18.46
CA ARG A 670 -20.03 -42.93 -19.11
C ARG A 670 -19.83 -43.89 -20.26
N ASN A 671 -20.62 -44.96 -20.37
CA ASN A 671 -20.39 -46.00 -21.39
C ASN A 671 -21.38 -45.95 -22.57
N ASN A 672 -22.63 -45.55 -22.33
CA ASN A 672 -23.70 -45.46 -23.34
C ASN A 672 -24.57 -44.21 -23.05
N ALA A 673 -23.94 -43.04 -22.90
CA ALA A 673 -24.68 -41.80 -22.65
C ALA A 673 -25.41 -41.37 -23.94
N VAL A 674 -26.70 -41.08 -23.83
CA VAL A 674 -27.51 -40.56 -24.94
C VAL A 674 -27.50 -39.04 -24.87
N PRO A 675 -27.22 -38.32 -25.98
CA PRO A 675 -27.33 -36.87 -26.01
C PRO A 675 -28.71 -36.39 -25.55
N ALA A 676 -28.78 -35.45 -24.62
CA ALA A 676 -30.07 -34.96 -24.11
C ALA A 676 -30.89 -34.17 -25.15
N PHE A 677 -30.25 -33.70 -26.23
CA PHE A 677 -30.85 -32.88 -27.26
C PHE A 677 -30.61 -33.47 -28.65
N SER A 678 -31.55 -33.25 -29.56
CA SER A 678 -31.39 -33.61 -30.97
C SER A 678 -30.69 -32.50 -31.76
N LEU A 679 -30.17 -32.84 -32.94
CA LEU A 679 -29.46 -31.91 -33.83
C LEU A 679 -30.26 -30.64 -34.16
N PRO A 680 -31.58 -30.70 -34.47
CA PRO A 680 -32.39 -29.50 -34.68
C PRO A 680 -32.51 -28.58 -33.46
N GLN A 681 -32.24 -29.09 -32.25
CA GLN A 681 -32.28 -28.34 -31.00
C GLN A 681 -30.92 -27.75 -30.62
N ALA A 682 -29.88 -27.90 -31.44
CA ALA A 682 -28.53 -27.46 -31.11
C ALA A 682 -28.44 -25.95 -30.81
N GLY A 683 -27.60 -25.59 -29.85
CA GLY A 683 -27.44 -24.19 -29.41
C GLY A 683 -26.54 -24.02 -28.18
N GLU A 684 -26.16 -22.78 -27.88
CA GLU A 684 -25.20 -22.40 -26.81
C GLU A 684 -25.61 -22.82 -25.38
N ASN A 685 -26.91 -23.08 -25.14
CA ASN A 685 -27.41 -23.50 -23.82
C ASN A 685 -27.95 -24.95 -23.83
N ARG A 686 -27.50 -25.76 -24.81
CA ARG A 686 -28.00 -27.12 -25.06
C ARG A 686 -26.82 -28.08 -25.03
N PHE A 687 -26.53 -28.60 -23.85
CA PHE A 687 -25.40 -29.48 -23.59
C PHE A 687 -25.75 -30.50 -22.49
N ASP A 688 -25.08 -31.64 -22.51
CA ASP A 688 -25.03 -32.54 -21.35
C ASP A 688 -23.99 -32.01 -20.37
N GLU A 689 -24.26 -32.10 -19.06
CA GLU A 689 -23.38 -31.59 -18.02
C GLU A 689 -23.02 -32.68 -17.01
N TYR A 690 -21.72 -32.79 -16.70
CA TYR A 690 -21.21 -33.78 -15.77
C TYR A 690 -20.19 -33.18 -14.81
N MET A 691 -20.40 -33.32 -13.51
CA MET A 691 -19.38 -32.96 -12.51
C MET A 691 -18.26 -34.01 -12.51
N ILE A 692 -17.01 -33.58 -12.72
CA ILE A 692 -15.86 -34.49 -12.95
C ILE A 692 -14.68 -34.30 -11.98
N ASN A 693 -14.84 -33.50 -10.93
CA ASN A 693 -13.83 -33.23 -9.89
C ASN A 693 -12.99 -34.45 -9.49
N ASN A 694 -13.66 -35.52 -9.06
CA ASN A 694 -13.02 -36.70 -8.48
C ASN A 694 -12.27 -37.57 -9.51
N LEU A 695 -12.37 -37.24 -10.80
CA LEU A 695 -11.72 -37.96 -11.89
C LEU A 695 -10.54 -37.17 -12.47
N LEU A 696 -10.41 -35.90 -12.08
CA LEU A 696 -9.32 -35.01 -12.45
C LEU A 696 -8.21 -35.04 -11.39
N LYS A 697 -7.00 -34.68 -11.82
CA LYS A 697 -5.84 -34.49 -10.94
C LYS A 697 -5.06 -33.26 -11.35
N LYS A 698 -4.26 -32.71 -10.44
CA LYS A 698 -3.28 -31.68 -10.80
C LYS A 698 -2.26 -32.23 -11.81
N GLY A 699 -1.77 -31.36 -12.68
CA GLY A 699 -0.94 -31.73 -13.82
C GLY A 699 -1.73 -32.40 -14.94
N TYR A 700 -1.12 -33.39 -15.60
CA TYR A 700 -1.63 -33.98 -16.83
C TYR A 700 -2.92 -34.81 -16.65
N ASN A 701 -3.94 -34.49 -17.45
CA ASN A 701 -5.20 -35.19 -17.57
C ASN A 701 -5.48 -35.59 -19.02
N ARG A 702 -6.30 -36.64 -19.19
CA ARG A 702 -6.84 -37.02 -20.49
C ARG A 702 -8.33 -37.37 -20.42
N ILE A 703 -9.08 -36.94 -21.42
CA ILE A 703 -10.49 -37.31 -21.62
C ILE A 703 -10.62 -37.91 -23.02
N LEU A 704 -11.05 -39.17 -23.08
CA LEU A 704 -11.35 -39.88 -24.31
C LEU A 704 -12.86 -39.94 -24.49
N ILE A 705 -13.33 -39.44 -25.63
CA ILE A 705 -14.74 -39.47 -26.03
C ILE A 705 -14.84 -40.28 -27.31
N SER A 706 -15.83 -41.16 -27.40
CA SER A 706 -16.05 -41.98 -28.60
C SER A 706 -17.53 -42.28 -28.78
N ALA A 707 -17.93 -42.68 -29.98
CA ALA A 707 -19.23 -43.32 -30.15
C ALA A 707 -19.28 -44.61 -29.31
N ALA A 708 -20.42 -44.86 -28.68
CA ALA A 708 -20.59 -46.04 -27.87
C ALA A 708 -20.67 -47.29 -28.75
N ASN A 709 -20.26 -48.44 -28.23
CA ASN A 709 -20.28 -49.70 -28.98
C ASN A 709 -21.70 -50.11 -29.42
N GLU A 710 -22.72 -49.71 -28.65
CA GLU A 710 -24.14 -49.98 -28.92
C GLU A 710 -24.81 -48.89 -29.75
N ALA A 711 -24.10 -47.79 -30.08
CA ALA A 711 -24.65 -46.75 -30.92
C ALA A 711 -25.02 -47.31 -32.29
N SER A 712 -26.18 -46.89 -32.80
CA SER A 712 -26.69 -47.29 -34.11
C SER A 712 -27.09 -46.09 -34.98
N ALA A 713 -26.82 -44.87 -34.50
CA ALA A 713 -26.89 -43.63 -35.25
C ALA A 713 -25.68 -42.74 -34.89
N TYR A 714 -25.33 -41.84 -35.80
CA TYR A 714 -24.31 -40.83 -35.59
C TYR A 714 -24.76 -39.79 -34.55
N PHE A 715 -23.81 -39.10 -33.93
CA PHE A 715 -24.08 -37.88 -33.15
C PHE A 715 -23.15 -36.75 -33.60
N ALA A 716 -23.65 -35.53 -33.53
CA ALA A 716 -22.86 -34.33 -33.78
C ALA A 716 -22.28 -33.83 -32.45
N LEU A 717 -20.97 -33.60 -32.39
CA LEU A 717 -20.30 -33.03 -31.24
C LEU A 717 -19.68 -31.70 -31.62
N TRP A 718 -20.28 -30.62 -31.15
CA TRP A 718 -19.83 -29.28 -31.50
C TRP A 718 -18.60 -28.84 -30.71
N LYS A 719 -18.69 -28.87 -29.37
CA LYS A 719 -17.61 -28.48 -28.49
C LYS A 719 -17.72 -29.17 -27.14
N ILE A 720 -16.61 -29.15 -26.42
CA ILE A 720 -16.49 -29.67 -25.07
C ILE A 720 -15.93 -28.53 -24.22
N VAL A 721 -16.59 -28.20 -23.12
CA VAL A 721 -16.12 -27.17 -22.18
C VAL A 721 -15.84 -27.80 -20.83
N ILE A 722 -14.70 -27.46 -20.25
CA ILE A 722 -14.30 -27.82 -18.89
C ILE A 722 -14.20 -26.51 -18.11
N GLU A 723 -15.05 -26.31 -17.10
CA GLU A 723 -15.09 -25.09 -16.28
C GLU A 723 -15.56 -25.33 -14.85
#